data_AF-K9SAS3-F1
#
_entry.id   AF-K9SAS3-F1
#
_cell.length_a   1.000
_cell.length_b   1.000
_cell.length_c   1.000
_cell.angle_alpha   90.00
_cell.angle_beta   90.00
_cell.angle_gamma   90.00
#
_symmetry.space_group_name_H-M   'P 1'
#
loop_
_entity.id
_entity.type
_entity.pdbx_description
1 polymer ?
#
loop_
_entity_poly.entity_id
_entity_poly.type
_entity_poly.pdbx_seq_one_letter_code
_entity_poly.pdbx_strand_id
1 'polypeptide(L)'
;MRYPRVLIITSCTGEKRFKPENQLTQEDFTHAARLRKREKQLSEFMAPAGEMYTGMQHTQLMEGVRTLRKTLEKPEIDVFIISAGYGLIPEDRVIAPYEVTFNTMKGHEIDDWAKRLKIHQSLEKIISDYDLIFVLLGEKYLRAISLPLTLYEEQTWIFLAPGSCSNLIKTSDPQAFVLPLTNAEAKKYGFGSVGLKGFLFKQFALVAAEQPDLFEQIHQDPCRFQEIIDRTTQLELDLGLPQLVISSKPKQVTTKKNKGEFIPIPDLPSAPNVHLGMQYFIPEWDDRVDPEYNFLTDSFGSNRHDSYADDVYAHEIFFPSPNYDGVLVSKAVIDESQTKRNRVEELGVHKFVRFPGKIMGDCGAFSYIKEDLPPYNTDEILDYYERLGFDFGVSIDHLIVGPFAVPGIRDLRYKLTLENAAEFLGKHQERGYQFTPIGVAQGWDPESYAAAVQELIQMGYDYIALGGLARAQNSEILPILEAIHPRLQSHVRMHLFGVARIDTIPAFRHLGVTSCDSASPLRQAWLGVTANYHTMTGKRYAAIRVPPVANNGLRVKKLVAAGVADLPTLHKLEQDALKALREFDRNKLGVEATLEAVLAYDELVELPRDGKVDLDAQAKRRATHETLYREVLEEKPWKVCDCAICQDVGIEVVIFRNNNRNRRRGFHNTYVFYKRFQSLLKHLTTPTAQAEDELAEREFSGNLKQLLAQP
;
A
#
# COMPACT_ATOMS: atom_id res chain seq x y z
N MET A 1 7.82 37.33 16.86
CA MET A 1 8.19 37.40 15.43
C MET A 1 6.91 37.67 14.65
N ARG A 2 6.96 38.48 13.60
CA ARG A 2 5.80 38.68 12.71
C ARG A 2 5.90 37.60 11.64
N TYR A 3 4.97 36.65 11.64
CA TYR A 3 4.90 35.61 10.61
C TYR A 3 4.56 36.24 9.25
N PRO A 4 5.01 35.65 8.12
CA PRO A 4 4.52 36.08 6.81
C PRO A 4 3.00 35.92 6.76
N ARG A 5 2.32 36.85 6.10
CA ARG A 5 0.87 36.76 5.86
C ARG A 5 0.64 35.68 4.82
N VAL A 6 -0.15 34.66 5.17
CA VAL A 6 -0.34 33.47 4.34
C VAL A 6 -1.69 33.49 3.65
N LEU A 7 -1.68 33.34 2.31
CA LEU A 7 -2.88 33.13 1.51
C LEU A 7 -2.91 31.71 0.98
N ILE A 8 -4.04 31.03 1.11
CA ILE A 8 -4.26 29.71 0.53
C ILE A 8 -5.40 29.79 -0.48
N ILE A 9 -5.09 29.46 -1.73
CA ILE A 9 -6.04 29.47 -2.85
C ILE A 9 -6.37 28.02 -3.21
N THR A 10 -7.64 27.64 -3.07
CA THR A 10 -8.14 26.29 -3.38
C THR A 10 -9.31 26.33 -4.35
N SER A 11 -9.69 25.18 -4.91
CA SER A 11 -10.86 25.06 -5.80
C SER A 11 -12.09 24.61 -5.03
N CYS A 12 -13.28 25.04 -5.46
CA CYS A 12 -14.54 24.45 -5.00
C CYS A 12 -14.58 22.94 -5.27
N THR A 13 -15.28 22.19 -4.42
CA THR A 13 -15.48 20.75 -4.60
C THR A 13 -16.91 20.43 -5.04
N GLY A 14 -17.08 19.30 -5.74
CA GLY A 14 -18.40 18.83 -6.17
C GLY A 14 -19.29 18.48 -4.98
N GLU A 15 -18.71 17.76 -4.02
CA GLU A 15 -19.35 17.42 -2.75
C GLU A 15 -19.62 18.67 -1.90
N LYS A 16 -20.87 18.81 -1.46
CA LYS A 16 -21.35 19.90 -0.62
C LYS A 16 -22.15 19.35 0.55
N ARG A 17 -22.19 20.10 1.65
CA ARG A 17 -22.93 19.78 2.87
C ARG A 17 -24.41 19.53 2.62
N PHE A 18 -25.00 20.29 1.70
CA PHE A 18 -26.39 20.16 1.30
C PHE A 18 -26.50 19.85 -0.19
N LYS A 19 -27.35 18.89 -0.56
CA LYS A 19 -27.63 18.49 -1.95
C LYS A 19 -29.14 18.45 -2.23
N PRO A 20 -29.87 19.58 -2.10
CA PRO A 20 -31.29 19.60 -2.44
C PRO A 20 -31.49 19.40 -3.96
N GLU A 21 -32.64 18.88 -4.38
CA GLU A 21 -32.91 18.62 -5.81
C GLU A 21 -32.93 19.91 -6.65
N ASN A 22 -33.25 21.04 -6.02
CA ASN A 22 -33.40 22.35 -6.65
C ASN A 22 -32.14 23.26 -6.54
N GLN A 23 -30.94 22.68 -6.43
CA GLN A 23 -29.66 23.38 -6.41
C GLN A 23 -29.50 24.44 -7.51
N LEU A 24 -28.65 25.45 -7.26
CA LEU A 24 -28.33 26.44 -8.30
C LEU A 24 -27.60 25.78 -9.48
N THR A 25 -27.99 26.16 -10.69
CA THR A 25 -27.32 25.69 -11.91
C THR A 25 -26.52 26.83 -12.56
N GLN A 26 -25.74 26.52 -13.60
CA GLN A 26 -24.93 27.53 -14.30
C GLN A 26 -25.80 28.70 -14.80
N GLU A 27 -27.04 28.42 -15.21
CA GLU A 27 -28.00 29.44 -15.67
C GLU A 27 -28.35 30.44 -14.55
N ASP A 28 -28.45 29.99 -13.30
CA ASP A 28 -28.79 30.87 -12.17
C ASP A 28 -27.72 31.94 -11.94
N PHE A 29 -26.44 31.63 -12.21
CA PHE A 29 -25.31 32.57 -12.11
C PHE A 29 -25.21 33.54 -13.28
N THR A 30 -26.06 33.40 -14.30
CA THR A 30 -26.03 34.31 -15.46
C THR A 30 -26.67 35.68 -15.16
N HIS A 31 -27.66 35.73 -14.27
CA HIS A 31 -28.40 36.96 -13.98
C HIS A 31 -28.47 37.22 -12.48
N ALA A 32 -27.93 38.34 -12.02
CA ALA A 32 -27.84 38.66 -10.59
C ALA A 32 -29.21 38.68 -9.88
N ALA A 33 -30.27 39.14 -10.55
CA ALA A 33 -31.62 39.11 -10.00
C ALA A 33 -32.18 37.68 -9.83
N ARG A 34 -31.85 36.77 -10.76
CA ARG A 34 -32.22 35.36 -10.69
C ARG A 34 -31.46 34.66 -9.58
N LEU A 35 -30.15 34.88 -9.49
CA LEU A 35 -29.32 34.33 -8.42
C LEU A 35 -29.88 34.69 -7.04
N ARG A 36 -30.14 35.98 -6.77
CA ARG A 36 -30.71 36.44 -5.49
C ARG A 36 -32.05 35.78 -5.16
N LYS A 37 -32.92 35.62 -6.17
CA LYS A 37 -34.23 34.96 -5.99
C LYS A 37 -34.05 33.48 -5.62
N ARG A 38 -33.15 32.78 -6.30
CA ARG A 38 -32.89 31.35 -6.11
C ARG A 38 -32.14 31.08 -4.81
N GLU A 39 -31.20 31.93 -4.42
CA GLU A 39 -30.56 31.87 -3.10
C GLU A 39 -31.58 32.03 -1.97
N LYS A 40 -32.54 32.96 -2.11
CA LYS A 40 -33.62 33.11 -1.14
C LYS A 40 -34.49 31.85 -1.00
N GLN A 41 -34.67 31.08 -2.08
CA GLN A 41 -35.38 29.80 -2.03
C GLN A 41 -34.58 28.69 -1.35
N LEU A 42 -33.25 28.83 -1.28
CA LEU A 42 -32.32 27.87 -0.69
C LEU A 42 -31.79 28.36 0.67
N SER A 43 -32.45 29.34 1.31
CA SER A 43 -31.94 30.02 2.50
C SER A 43 -31.64 29.07 3.67
N GLU A 44 -32.42 27.99 3.80
CA GLU A 44 -32.23 26.95 4.83
C GLU A 44 -30.99 26.08 4.59
N PHE A 45 -30.49 26.05 3.35
CA PHE A 45 -29.31 25.28 2.94
C PHE A 45 -28.07 26.16 2.76
N MET A 46 -28.13 27.45 3.12
CA MET A 46 -26.98 28.34 2.99
C MET A 46 -25.97 28.10 4.12
N ALA A 47 -24.69 28.10 3.78
CA ALA A 47 -23.60 27.95 4.74
C ALA A 47 -22.36 28.74 4.29
N PRO A 48 -21.45 29.12 5.21
CA PRO A 48 -20.13 29.64 4.84
C PRO A 48 -19.43 28.70 3.87
N ALA A 49 -18.71 29.22 2.89
CA ALA A 49 -18.04 28.43 1.86
C ALA A 49 -17.06 27.39 2.44
N GLY A 50 -16.38 27.71 3.53
CA GLY A 50 -15.51 26.82 4.29
C GLY A 50 -16.22 25.62 4.92
N GLU A 51 -17.53 25.73 5.19
CA GLU A 51 -18.39 24.65 5.69
C GLU A 51 -19.25 24.01 4.60
N MET A 52 -19.50 24.74 3.50
CA MET A 52 -20.34 24.27 2.40
C MET A 52 -19.67 23.14 1.63
N TYR A 53 -18.39 23.28 1.30
CA TYR A 53 -17.67 22.27 0.54
C TYR A 53 -17.23 21.11 1.45
N THR A 54 -17.44 19.88 0.99
CA THR A 54 -17.15 18.67 1.78
C THR A 54 -16.28 17.65 1.03
N GLY A 55 -15.78 18.01 -0.15
CA GLY A 55 -14.86 17.15 -0.90
C GLY A 55 -13.51 16.99 -0.21
N MET A 56 -12.86 15.85 -0.47
CA MET A 56 -11.66 15.39 0.23
C MET A 56 -10.48 16.39 0.23
N GLN A 57 -10.25 17.11 -0.87
CA GLN A 57 -9.23 18.18 -0.90
C GLN A 57 -9.56 19.29 0.09
N HIS A 58 -10.83 19.71 0.13
CA HIS A 58 -11.29 20.81 0.98
C HIS A 58 -11.24 20.42 2.46
N THR A 59 -11.74 19.23 2.82
CA THR A 59 -11.76 18.77 4.20
C THR A 59 -10.35 18.64 4.79
N GLN A 60 -9.42 18.04 4.04
CA GLN A 60 -8.03 17.90 4.47
C GLN A 60 -7.34 19.26 4.63
N LEU A 61 -7.51 20.16 3.66
CA LEU A 61 -6.98 21.52 3.73
C LEU A 61 -7.49 22.25 4.98
N MET A 62 -8.81 22.26 5.16
CA MET A 62 -9.45 22.99 6.26
C MET A 62 -9.06 22.43 7.64
N GLU A 63 -8.81 21.14 7.74
CA GLU A 63 -8.28 20.54 8.97
C GLU A 63 -6.88 21.08 9.29
N GLY A 64 -5.97 21.12 8.29
CA GLY A 64 -4.65 21.72 8.46
C GLY A 64 -4.70 23.20 8.85
N VAL A 65 -5.57 23.99 8.20
CA VAL A 65 -5.77 25.41 8.52
C VAL A 65 -6.28 25.60 9.95
N ARG A 66 -7.24 24.78 10.40
CA ARG A 66 -7.73 24.83 11.79
C ARG A 66 -6.64 24.50 12.80
N THR A 67 -5.79 23.51 12.51
CA THR A 67 -4.65 23.18 13.37
C THR A 67 -3.70 24.36 13.50
N LEU A 68 -3.30 24.98 12.39
CA LEU A 68 -2.43 26.16 12.41
C LEU A 68 -3.05 27.32 13.18
N ARG A 69 -4.34 27.61 12.94
CA ARG A 69 -5.05 28.68 13.64
C ARG A 69 -5.22 28.47 15.14
N LYS A 70 -5.27 27.20 15.58
CA LYS A 70 -5.39 26.83 16.99
C LYS A 70 -4.05 26.92 17.72
N THR A 71 -2.96 26.57 17.05
CA THR A 71 -1.64 26.41 17.69
C THR A 71 -0.78 27.68 17.62
N LEU A 72 -0.90 28.48 16.57
CA LEU A 72 -0.10 29.70 16.40
C LEU A 72 -0.70 30.89 17.15
N GLU A 73 0.15 31.73 17.74
CA GLU A 73 -0.26 32.99 18.34
C GLU A 73 -0.50 34.05 17.24
N LYS A 74 -1.76 34.44 17.03
CA LYS A 74 -2.21 35.42 16.01
C LYS A 74 -1.78 35.08 14.57
N PRO A 75 -2.22 33.94 14.00
CA PRO A 75 -1.89 33.56 12.64
C PRO A 75 -2.69 34.37 11.62
N GLU A 76 -2.00 35.07 10.73
CA GLU A 76 -2.60 35.74 9.57
C GLU A 76 -2.65 34.77 8.39
N ILE A 77 -3.58 33.80 8.46
CA ILE A 77 -3.79 32.75 7.44
C ILE A 77 -5.19 32.84 6.89
N ASP A 78 -5.32 33.16 5.60
CA ASP A 78 -6.60 33.30 4.91
C ASP A 78 -6.80 32.24 3.82
N VAL A 79 -8.04 31.78 3.65
CA VAL A 79 -8.42 30.80 2.62
C VAL A 79 -9.39 31.43 1.65
N PHE A 80 -9.01 31.43 0.37
CA PHE A 80 -9.87 31.83 -0.74
C PHE A 80 -10.13 30.64 -1.67
N ILE A 81 -11.37 30.56 -2.13
CA ILE A 81 -11.91 29.44 -2.90
C ILE A 81 -12.33 29.94 -4.27
N ILE A 82 -11.79 29.32 -5.32
CA ILE A 82 -12.25 29.52 -6.69
C ILE A 82 -13.50 28.67 -6.92
N SER A 83 -14.65 29.32 -6.91
CA SER A 83 -15.95 28.75 -7.19
C SER A 83 -16.34 28.92 -8.65
N ALA A 84 -16.72 27.81 -9.31
CA ALA A 84 -17.29 27.85 -10.66
C ALA A 84 -18.68 28.52 -10.74
N GLY A 85 -19.32 28.80 -9.59
CA GLY A 85 -20.55 29.60 -9.52
C GLY A 85 -20.28 31.04 -9.05
N TYR A 86 -19.55 31.20 -7.96
CA TYR A 86 -19.41 32.47 -7.25
C TYR A 86 -18.14 33.27 -7.56
N GLY A 87 -17.23 32.74 -8.38
CA GLY A 87 -15.91 33.33 -8.62
C GLY A 87 -14.95 33.10 -7.45
N LEU A 88 -14.03 34.03 -7.22
CA LEU A 88 -13.11 33.97 -6.07
C LEU A 88 -13.82 34.46 -4.81
N ILE A 89 -13.91 33.63 -3.77
CA ILE A 89 -14.64 33.94 -2.53
C ILE A 89 -13.81 33.57 -1.29
N PRO A 90 -13.89 34.33 -0.19
CA PRO A 90 -13.33 33.92 1.08
C PRO A 90 -14.15 32.78 1.69
N GLU A 91 -13.55 32.00 2.58
CA GLU A 91 -14.18 30.84 3.23
C GLU A 91 -15.40 31.20 4.11
N ASP A 92 -15.49 32.42 4.63
CA ASP A 92 -16.59 32.88 5.49
C ASP A 92 -17.81 33.35 4.68
N ARG A 93 -17.67 33.53 3.36
CA ARG A 93 -18.77 33.94 2.49
C ARG A 93 -19.87 32.87 2.51
N VAL A 94 -21.06 33.28 2.95
CA VAL A 94 -22.25 32.43 2.91
C VAL A 94 -22.70 32.23 1.47
N ILE A 95 -22.86 30.96 1.06
CA ILE A 95 -23.26 30.56 -0.30
C ILE A 95 -24.39 29.53 -0.25
N ALA A 96 -25.15 29.42 -1.35
CA ALA A 96 -26.14 28.37 -1.55
C ALA A 96 -25.53 27.16 -2.28
N PRO A 97 -26.08 25.93 -2.13
CA PRO A 97 -25.59 24.76 -2.84
C PRO A 97 -25.90 24.86 -4.34
N TYR A 98 -24.96 24.41 -5.16
CA TYR A 98 -24.99 24.57 -6.61
C TYR A 98 -24.28 23.43 -7.33
N GLU A 99 -24.67 23.16 -8.58
CA GLU A 99 -24.07 22.12 -9.43
C GLU A 99 -23.46 22.74 -10.69
N VAL A 100 -22.27 23.33 -10.52
CA VAL A 100 -21.47 23.94 -11.58
C VAL A 100 -20.00 23.62 -11.34
N THR A 101 -19.27 23.25 -12.39
CA THR A 101 -17.85 22.93 -12.29
C THR A 101 -17.12 23.31 -13.57
N PHE A 102 -15.89 23.82 -13.45
CA PHE A 102 -15.03 24.01 -14.62
C PHE A 102 -14.65 22.68 -15.27
N ASN A 103 -14.72 21.56 -14.54
CA ASN A 103 -14.25 20.26 -15.03
C ASN A 103 -15.08 19.72 -16.21
N THR A 104 -16.31 20.17 -16.39
CA THR A 104 -17.17 19.80 -17.53
C THR A 104 -17.03 20.74 -18.74
N MET A 105 -16.41 21.91 -18.56
CA MET A 105 -16.24 22.93 -19.59
C MET A 105 -14.99 22.71 -20.47
N LYS A 106 -15.06 23.14 -21.73
CA LYS A 106 -13.92 23.24 -22.66
C LYS A 106 -13.08 24.47 -22.34
N GLY A 107 -11.86 24.52 -22.89
CA GLY A 107 -10.90 25.59 -22.61
C GLY A 107 -11.44 27.01 -22.81
N HIS A 108 -11.99 27.32 -23.99
CA HIS A 108 -12.54 28.65 -24.28
C HIS A 108 -13.75 28.98 -23.39
N GLU A 109 -14.58 27.98 -23.06
CA GLU A 109 -15.73 28.15 -22.16
C GLU A 109 -15.28 28.52 -20.74
N ILE A 110 -14.19 27.92 -20.26
CA ILE A 110 -13.57 28.30 -18.98
C ILE A 110 -13.09 29.74 -19.03
N ASP A 111 -12.40 30.15 -20.11
CA ASP A 111 -11.84 31.49 -20.24
C ASP A 111 -12.95 32.56 -20.21
N ASP A 112 -14.04 32.34 -20.95
CA ASP A 112 -15.18 33.26 -21.00
C ASP A 112 -15.97 33.28 -19.68
N TRP A 113 -16.18 32.10 -19.08
CA TRP A 113 -16.88 32.00 -17.80
C TRP A 113 -16.08 32.62 -16.66
N ALA A 114 -14.76 32.41 -16.62
CA ALA A 114 -13.88 32.99 -15.62
C ALA A 114 -13.78 34.51 -15.72
N LYS A 115 -13.74 35.07 -16.95
CA LYS A 115 -13.82 36.52 -17.20
C LYS A 115 -15.12 37.11 -16.66
N ARG A 116 -16.25 36.43 -16.89
CA ARG A 116 -17.55 36.86 -16.36
C ARG A 116 -17.57 36.87 -14.83
N LEU A 117 -17.02 35.83 -14.21
CA LEU A 117 -16.88 35.72 -12.75
C LEU A 117 -15.78 36.63 -12.17
N LYS A 118 -15.03 37.34 -13.03
CA LYS A 118 -13.93 38.24 -12.68
C LYS A 118 -12.86 37.58 -11.81
N ILE A 119 -12.60 36.28 -12.00
CA ILE A 119 -11.69 35.50 -11.14
C ILE A 119 -10.28 36.11 -11.12
N HIS A 120 -9.72 36.38 -12.31
CA HIS A 120 -8.39 36.99 -12.45
C HIS A 120 -8.30 38.36 -11.75
N GLN A 121 -9.21 39.28 -12.07
CA GLN A 121 -9.24 40.64 -11.49
C GLN A 121 -9.45 40.64 -9.96
N SER A 122 -10.25 39.71 -9.44
CA SER A 122 -10.45 39.57 -8.00
C SER A 122 -9.21 39.00 -7.32
N LEU A 123 -8.48 38.10 -7.98
CA LEU A 123 -7.25 37.52 -7.45
C LEU A 123 -6.14 38.57 -7.37
N GLU A 124 -5.91 39.34 -8.45
CA GLU A 124 -4.89 40.40 -8.46
C GLU A 124 -5.07 41.44 -7.35
N LYS A 125 -6.31 41.69 -6.93
CA LYS A 125 -6.62 42.67 -5.88
C LYS A 125 -6.28 42.19 -4.47
N ILE A 126 -6.28 40.87 -4.23
CA ILE A 126 -6.06 40.34 -2.88
C ILE A 126 -4.62 39.89 -2.66
N ILE A 127 -3.92 39.48 -3.71
CA ILE A 127 -2.59 38.88 -3.57
C ILE A 127 -1.56 39.85 -3.02
N SER A 128 -1.70 41.17 -3.24
CA SER A 128 -0.75 42.20 -2.77
C SER A 128 -0.60 42.27 -1.25
N ASP A 129 -1.57 41.75 -0.51
CA ASP A 129 -1.60 41.83 0.94
C ASP A 129 -0.87 40.67 1.63
N TYR A 130 -0.35 39.69 0.87
CA TYR A 130 0.22 38.45 1.40
C TYR A 130 1.67 38.25 0.97
N ASP A 131 2.45 37.63 1.85
CA ASP A 131 3.89 37.38 1.66
C ASP A 131 4.13 35.95 1.13
N LEU A 132 3.33 34.98 1.59
CA LEU A 132 3.44 33.57 1.23
C LEU A 132 2.11 33.03 0.69
N ILE A 133 2.11 32.54 -0.56
CA ILE A 133 0.88 32.15 -1.26
C ILE A 133 0.92 30.68 -1.67
N PHE A 134 -0.02 29.89 -1.15
CA PHE A 134 -0.23 28.49 -1.53
C PHE A 134 -1.33 28.37 -2.57
N VAL A 135 -1.06 27.69 -3.70
CA VAL A 135 -2.01 27.51 -4.80
C VAL A 135 -2.30 26.03 -5.02
N LEU A 136 -3.47 25.57 -4.58
CA LEU A 136 -3.93 24.18 -4.60
C LEU A 136 -4.95 23.95 -5.73
N LEU A 137 -4.57 24.20 -6.98
CA LEU A 137 -5.48 24.22 -8.12
C LEU A 137 -5.21 23.13 -9.16
N GLY A 138 -6.27 22.62 -9.79
CA GLY A 138 -6.18 21.72 -10.94
C GLY A 138 -6.00 22.49 -12.25
N GLU A 139 -5.64 21.81 -13.34
CA GLU A 139 -5.37 22.42 -14.65
C GLU A 139 -6.47 23.38 -15.11
N LYS A 140 -7.74 22.96 -15.03
CA LYS A 140 -8.88 23.79 -15.45
C LYS A 140 -9.14 25.00 -14.55
N TYR A 141 -8.84 24.90 -13.26
CA TYR A 141 -8.95 26.02 -12.32
C TYR A 141 -7.73 26.96 -12.43
N LEU A 142 -6.54 26.44 -12.76
CA LEU A 142 -5.38 27.24 -13.12
C LEU A 142 -5.59 28.01 -14.42
N ARG A 143 -6.31 27.43 -15.38
CA ARG A 143 -6.75 28.16 -16.58
C ARG A 143 -7.70 29.32 -16.22
N ALA A 144 -8.62 29.10 -15.28
CA ALA A 144 -9.57 30.12 -14.84
C ALA A 144 -8.93 31.33 -14.15
N ILE A 145 -7.75 31.18 -13.53
CA ILE A 145 -7.00 32.33 -12.99
C ILE A 145 -6.24 33.12 -14.07
N SER A 146 -6.05 32.54 -15.26
CA SER A 146 -5.41 33.18 -16.42
C SER A 146 -4.04 33.79 -16.11
N LEU A 147 -3.01 32.95 -15.91
CA LEU A 147 -1.63 33.39 -15.75
C LEU A 147 -1.09 34.10 -17.02
N PRO A 148 -0.14 35.05 -16.91
CA PRO A 148 0.54 35.50 -15.69
C PRO A 148 -0.31 36.47 -14.85
N LEU A 149 -0.11 36.45 -13.53
CA LEU A 149 -0.64 37.47 -12.62
C LEU A 149 0.39 38.60 -12.46
N THR A 150 -0.04 39.75 -11.98
CA THR A 150 0.89 40.78 -11.47
C THR A 150 1.57 40.24 -10.20
N LEU A 151 2.90 40.23 -10.16
CA LEU A 151 3.69 39.67 -9.05
C LEU A 151 4.51 40.74 -8.36
N TYR A 152 4.76 40.54 -7.07
CA TYR A 152 5.52 41.46 -6.22
C TYR A 152 6.85 40.81 -5.82
N GLU A 153 7.96 41.57 -5.85
CA GLU A 153 9.33 41.04 -5.75
C GLU A 153 9.64 40.24 -4.46
N GLU A 154 8.89 40.48 -3.38
CA GLU A 154 9.09 39.86 -2.06
C GLU A 154 8.09 38.72 -1.75
N GLN A 155 7.31 38.29 -2.75
CA GLN A 155 6.30 37.23 -2.60
C GLN A 155 6.83 35.86 -2.97
N THR A 156 6.51 34.88 -2.11
CA THR A 156 6.84 33.48 -2.37
C THR A 156 5.60 32.68 -2.73
N TRP A 157 5.69 31.90 -3.81
CA TRP A 157 4.56 31.10 -4.29
C TRP A 157 4.83 29.60 -4.23
N ILE A 158 3.92 28.85 -3.62
CA ILE A 158 3.96 27.39 -3.55
C ILE A 158 2.79 26.79 -4.32
N PHE A 159 3.07 26.20 -5.48
CA PHE A 159 2.05 25.60 -6.35
C PHE A 159 1.97 24.09 -6.15
N LEU A 160 0.79 23.61 -5.74
CA LEU A 160 0.41 22.20 -5.70
C LEU A 160 -0.46 21.91 -6.92
N ALA A 161 0.19 21.74 -8.07
CA ALA A 161 -0.43 21.77 -9.38
C ALA A 161 -0.01 20.57 -10.26
N PRO A 162 -0.81 20.19 -11.28
CA PRO A 162 -0.38 19.19 -12.26
C PRO A 162 0.94 19.59 -12.94
N GLY A 163 1.86 18.64 -13.12
CA GLY A 163 3.18 18.89 -13.73
C GLY A 163 3.13 19.42 -15.17
N SER A 164 2.02 19.19 -15.90
CA SER A 164 1.78 19.79 -17.23
C SER A 164 1.70 21.32 -17.19
N CYS A 165 1.39 21.91 -16.02
CA CYS A 165 1.28 23.35 -15.84
C CYS A 165 2.59 24.00 -15.34
N SER A 166 3.65 23.22 -15.07
CA SER A 166 4.89 23.77 -14.52
C SER A 166 5.55 24.81 -15.42
N ASN A 167 5.48 24.66 -16.75
CA ASN A 167 6.02 25.64 -17.68
C ASN A 167 5.25 26.96 -17.63
N LEU A 168 3.91 26.91 -17.56
CA LEU A 168 3.04 28.09 -17.46
C LEU A 168 3.33 28.90 -16.19
N ILE A 169 3.64 28.20 -15.09
CA ILE A 169 3.93 28.79 -13.77
C ILE A 169 5.38 29.30 -13.68
N LYS A 170 6.35 28.57 -14.23
CA LYS A 170 7.77 28.97 -14.24
C LYS A 170 8.05 30.18 -15.13
N THR A 171 7.26 30.38 -16.18
CA THR A 171 7.35 31.58 -17.02
C THR A 171 6.77 32.83 -16.36
N SER A 172 6.02 32.69 -15.25
CA SER A 172 5.39 33.81 -14.59
C SER A 172 6.23 34.49 -13.49
N ASP A 173 7.09 33.82 -12.72
CA ASP A 173 7.70 34.41 -11.50
C ASP A 173 9.13 33.90 -11.19
N PRO A 174 10.09 34.76 -10.75
CA PRO A 174 11.38 34.34 -10.20
C PRO A 174 11.37 33.59 -8.84
N GLN A 175 10.34 33.67 -7.98
CA GLN A 175 10.28 33.00 -6.65
C GLN A 175 9.12 31.99 -6.48
N ALA A 176 8.73 31.31 -7.57
CA ALA A 176 7.72 30.25 -7.54
C ALA A 176 8.32 28.84 -7.43
N PHE A 177 7.89 28.08 -6.42
CA PHE A 177 8.11 26.65 -6.32
C PHE A 177 6.87 25.88 -6.77
N VAL A 178 7.07 24.91 -7.66
CA VAL A 178 6.01 24.02 -8.13
C VAL A 178 6.31 22.62 -7.64
N LEU A 179 5.45 22.09 -6.76
CA LEU A 179 5.40 20.67 -6.48
C LEU A 179 4.52 20.02 -7.55
N PRO A 180 5.09 19.36 -8.58
CA PRO A 180 4.29 18.71 -9.61
C PRO A 180 3.45 17.62 -8.94
N LEU A 181 2.16 17.55 -9.26
CA LEU A 181 1.26 16.52 -8.77
C LEU A 181 0.80 15.65 -9.94
N THR A 182 1.44 14.49 -10.05
CA THR A 182 1.18 13.44 -11.01
C THR A 182 0.66 12.20 -10.29
N ASN A 183 0.28 11.18 -11.06
CA ASN A 183 -0.02 9.86 -10.50
C ASN A 183 1.20 9.25 -9.80
N ALA A 184 2.43 9.68 -10.12
CA ALA A 184 3.62 9.26 -9.41
C ALA A 184 3.67 9.90 -8.02
N GLU A 185 3.34 11.19 -7.85
CA GLU A 185 3.22 11.81 -6.52
C GLU A 185 2.03 11.27 -5.74
N ALA A 186 0.86 11.06 -6.35
CA ALA A 186 -0.28 10.43 -5.66
C ALA A 186 0.10 9.05 -5.10
N LYS A 187 0.91 8.30 -5.87
CA LYS A 187 1.50 7.05 -5.40
C LYS A 187 2.58 7.30 -4.34
N LYS A 188 3.49 8.27 -4.55
CA LYS A 188 4.60 8.69 -3.65
C LYS A 188 4.10 9.02 -2.27
N TYR A 189 2.95 9.67 -2.20
CA TYR A 189 2.34 10.21 -0.99
C TYR A 189 1.19 9.34 -0.45
N GLY A 190 0.94 8.17 -1.05
CA GLY A 190 -0.05 7.20 -0.55
C GLY A 190 -1.49 7.70 -0.52
N PHE A 191 -1.81 8.74 -1.31
CA PHE A 191 -3.08 9.47 -1.21
C PHE A 191 -3.73 9.67 -2.58
N GLY A 192 -5.05 9.48 -2.67
CA GLY A 192 -5.80 9.58 -3.93
C GLY A 192 -5.66 10.96 -4.59
N SER A 193 -5.57 10.99 -5.91
CA SER A 193 -5.33 12.22 -6.70
C SER A 193 -6.40 13.30 -6.49
N VAL A 194 -7.61 12.91 -6.10
CA VAL A 194 -8.77 13.81 -5.86
C VAL A 194 -8.61 14.65 -4.57
N GLY A 195 -7.81 14.19 -3.60
CA GLY A 195 -7.60 14.90 -2.32
C GLY A 195 -6.14 15.22 -1.99
N LEU A 196 -5.19 14.78 -2.82
CA LEU A 196 -3.75 14.88 -2.58
C LEU A 196 -3.29 16.30 -2.20
N LYS A 197 -3.80 17.33 -2.86
CA LYS A 197 -3.39 18.73 -2.60
C LYS A 197 -3.68 19.17 -1.17
N GLY A 198 -4.91 18.91 -0.71
CA GLY A 198 -5.33 19.24 0.64
C GLY A 198 -4.59 18.41 1.67
N PHE A 199 -4.35 17.14 1.37
CA PHE A 199 -3.56 16.25 2.21
C PHE A 199 -2.11 16.73 2.37
N LEU A 200 -1.41 17.07 1.28
CA LEU A 200 -0.03 17.56 1.36
C LEU A 200 0.04 18.86 2.16
N PHE A 201 -0.87 19.81 1.92
CA PHE A 201 -0.92 21.02 2.73
C PHE A 201 -1.18 20.71 4.20
N LYS A 202 -2.08 19.78 4.53
CA LYS A 202 -2.32 19.33 5.90
C LYS A 202 -1.06 18.77 6.55
N GLN A 203 -0.29 17.93 5.86
CA GLN A 203 0.95 17.38 6.39
C GLN A 203 1.97 18.47 6.71
N PHE A 204 2.11 19.46 5.83
CA PHE A 204 2.90 20.65 6.12
C PHE A 204 2.36 21.41 7.35
N ALA A 205 1.05 21.64 7.40
CA ALA A 205 0.39 22.38 8.47
C ALA A 205 0.59 21.73 9.85
N LEU A 206 0.61 20.40 9.93
CA LEU A 206 0.87 19.67 11.17
C LEU A 206 2.29 19.95 11.70
N VAL A 207 3.31 19.88 10.84
CA VAL A 207 4.69 20.18 11.27
C VAL A 207 4.87 21.66 11.56
N ALA A 208 4.31 22.54 10.74
CA ALA A 208 4.42 23.97 10.94
C ALA A 208 3.67 24.45 12.20
N ALA A 209 2.70 23.68 12.70
CA ALA A 209 2.09 23.93 14.00
C ALA A 209 3.07 23.64 15.17
N GLU A 210 3.97 22.67 15.02
CA GLU A 210 5.01 22.35 16.00
C GLU A 210 6.27 23.23 15.85
N GLN A 211 6.54 23.70 14.63
CA GLN A 211 7.71 24.50 14.25
C GLN A 211 7.27 25.74 13.45
N PRO A 212 6.80 26.80 14.12
CA PRO A 212 6.26 28.00 13.46
C PRO A 212 7.26 28.77 12.58
N ASP A 213 8.56 28.61 12.84
CA ASP A 213 9.67 29.17 12.07
C ASP A 213 9.74 28.63 10.63
N LEU A 214 9.04 27.52 10.33
CA LEU A 214 8.94 26.97 8.99
C LEU A 214 8.27 27.91 7.98
N PHE A 215 7.37 28.79 8.40
CA PHE A 215 6.75 29.76 7.50
C PHE A 215 7.78 30.78 6.96
N GLU A 216 8.66 31.28 7.84
CA GLU A 216 9.74 32.19 7.45
C GLU A 216 10.80 31.46 6.61
N GLN A 217 11.09 30.20 6.96
CA GLN A 217 12.04 29.38 6.21
C GLN A 217 11.56 29.03 4.79
N ILE A 218 10.26 28.81 4.59
CA ILE A 218 9.68 28.57 3.26
C ILE A 218 9.59 29.85 2.45
N HIS A 219 9.28 30.98 3.10
CA HIS A 219 9.31 32.30 2.45
C HIS A 219 10.71 32.62 1.91
N GLN A 220 11.77 32.28 2.67
CA GLN A 220 13.15 32.46 2.21
C GLN A 220 13.62 31.40 1.20
N ASP A 221 13.22 30.14 1.39
CA ASP A 221 13.57 29.00 0.53
C ASP A 221 12.35 28.10 0.28
N PRO A 222 11.62 28.32 -0.83
CA PRO A 222 10.38 27.60 -1.09
C PRO A 222 10.58 26.12 -1.42
N CYS A 223 11.81 25.67 -1.75
CA CYS A 223 12.12 24.25 -1.95
C CYS A 223 11.96 23.43 -0.67
N ARG A 224 12.11 24.06 0.51
CA ARG A 224 11.98 23.40 1.82
C ARG A 224 10.60 22.83 2.06
N PHE A 225 9.57 23.37 1.40
CA PHE A 225 8.23 22.78 1.42
C PHE A 225 8.26 21.30 1.01
N GLN A 226 8.94 20.95 -0.08
CA GLN A 226 9.04 19.56 -0.53
C GLN A 226 9.83 18.68 0.44
N GLU A 227 10.86 19.20 1.08
CA GLU A 227 11.64 18.45 2.08
C GLU A 227 10.79 18.06 3.29
N ILE A 228 9.98 18.99 3.79
CA ILE A 228 9.06 18.77 4.93
C ILE A 228 8.01 17.74 4.55
N ILE A 229 7.41 17.88 3.37
CA ILE A 229 6.42 16.95 2.85
C ILE A 229 7.01 15.56 2.66
N ASP A 230 8.20 15.44 2.07
CA ASP A 230 8.84 14.15 1.84
C ASP A 230 9.19 13.44 3.15
N ARG A 231 9.59 14.17 4.19
CA ARG A 231 9.86 13.60 5.53
C ARG A 231 8.59 13.13 6.25
N THR A 232 7.54 13.95 6.26
CA THR A 232 6.25 13.64 6.93
C THR A 232 5.51 12.50 6.26
N THR A 233 5.47 12.52 4.93
CA THR A 233 4.78 11.46 4.18
C THR A 233 5.56 10.16 4.17
N GLN A 234 6.90 10.16 4.27
CA GLN A 234 7.66 8.92 4.51
C GLN A 234 7.26 8.25 5.83
N LEU A 235 6.95 9.03 6.88
CA LEU A 235 6.43 8.51 8.16
C LEU A 235 4.97 8.00 8.07
N GLU A 236 4.10 8.61 7.26
CA GLU A 236 2.71 8.15 7.06
C GLU A 236 2.55 7.01 6.03
N LEU A 237 3.37 6.94 4.98
CA LEU A 237 3.36 5.83 4.01
C LEU A 237 3.79 4.50 4.61
N ASP A 238 4.55 4.56 5.71
CA ASP A 238 4.95 3.37 6.44
C ASP A 238 3.80 2.70 7.21
N LEU A 239 2.58 3.24 7.14
CA LEU A 239 1.39 2.67 7.78
C LEU A 239 0.32 2.15 6.82
N GLY A 240 0.40 2.40 5.50
CA GLY A 240 -0.59 1.91 4.53
C GLY A 240 -0.02 1.67 3.13
N LEU A 241 0.26 0.40 2.81
CA LEU A 241 0.71 -0.14 1.52
C LEU A 241 2.16 0.21 1.06
N PRO A 242 2.88 -0.72 0.40
CA PRO A 242 4.32 -0.62 0.19
C PRO A 242 4.70 0.35 -0.94
N GLN A 243 5.65 1.25 -0.65
CA GLN A 243 6.58 1.74 -1.66
C GLN A 243 7.95 1.08 -1.46
N LEU A 244 8.39 0.35 -2.49
CA LEU A 244 9.80 -0.01 -2.64
C LEU A 244 10.61 1.27 -2.88
N VAL A 245 11.33 1.71 -1.86
CA VAL A 245 12.36 2.75 -1.99
C VAL A 245 13.50 2.18 -2.84
N ILE A 246 13.63 2.66 -4.08
CA ILE A 246 14.87 2.51 -4.85
C ILE A 246 15.84 3.54 -4.28
N SER A 247 16.75 3.10 -3.41
CA SER A 247 17.86 3.94 -2.96
C SER A 247 18.81 4.20 -4.13
N SER A 248 18.85 5.44 -4.61
CA SER A 248 19.96 5.95 -5.41
C SER A 248 21.05 6.45 -4.47
N LYS A 249 22.01 5.59 -4.13
CA LYS A 249 23.34 6.03 -3.70
C LYS A 249 24.39 5.54 -4.72
N PRO A 250 25.39 6.37 -5.07
CA PRO A 250 26.45 5.95 -5.98
C PRO A 250 27.23 4.78 -5.38
N LYS A 251 27.51 3.78 -6.21
CA LYS A 251 28.28 2.58 -5.88
C LYS A 251 29.65 2.95 -5.33
N GLN A 252 29.91 2.61 -4.07
CA GLN A 252 31.22 2.07 -3.72
C GLN A 252 31.18 0.57 -3.98
N VAL A 253 32.19 0.08 -4.69
CA VAL A 253 32.38 -1.32 -5.03
C VAL A 253 32.66 -2.09 -3.74
N THR A 254 31.59 -2.54 -3.08
CA THR A 254 31.67 -3.62 -2.10
C THR A 254 31.33 -4.92 -2.84
N THR A 255 32.21 -5.90 -2.66
CA THR A 255 32.10 -7.25 -3.19
C THR A 255 30.70 -7.82 -2.97
N LYS A 256 30.11 -8.39 -4.03
CA LYS A 256 28.80 -9.07 -4.00
C LYS A 256 28.76 -10.07 -2.84
N LYS A 257 28.04 -9.75 -1.76
CA LYS A 257 27.57 -10.76 -0.80
C LYS A 257 26.48 -11.60 -1.48
N ASN A 258 26.63 -12.91 -1.46
CA ASN A 258 25.62 -13.85 -1.95
C ASN A 258 24.31 -13.65 -1.16
N LYS A 259 23.22 -13.30 -1.84
CA LYS A 259 21.85 -13.36 -1.28
C LYS A 259 21.44 -14.83 -1.21
N GLY A 260 21.83 -15.52 -0.15
CA GLY A 260 21.53 -16.93 0.06
C GLY A 260 21.97 -17.51 1.41
N GLU A 261 22.66 -16.74 2.25
CA GLU A 261 23.02 -17.20 3.59
C GLU A 261 21.83 -17.07 4.52
N PHE A 262 21.46 -18.19 5.16
CA PHE A 262 20.56 -18.18 6.30
C PHE A 262 21.11 -17.27 7.39
N ILE A 263 20.21 -16.66 8.16
CA ILE A 263 20.63 -15.87 9.31
C ILE A 263 21.24 -16.82 10.34
N PRO A 264 22.42 -16.47 10.91
CA PRO A 264 23.02 -17.25 11.98
C PRO A 264 22.03 -17.47 13.12
N ILE A 265 21.98 -18.70 13.61
CA ILE A 265 21.22 -19.02 14.81
C ILE A 265 21.95 -18.36 15.99
N PRO A 266 21.27 -17.56 16.83
CA PRO A 266 21.90 -16.95 17.99
C PRO A 266 22.48 -17.99 18.95
N ASP A 267 23.59 -17.66 19.60
CA ASP A 267 24.28 -18.49 20.61
C ASP A 267 23.50 -18.48 21.94
N LEU A 268 22.31 -19.06 21.89
CA LEU A 268 21.40 -19.29 23.00
C LEU A 268 20.94 -20.75 22.96
N PRO A 269 20.56 -21.37 24.07
CA PRO A 269 19.91 -22.68 24.02
C PRO A 269 18.59 -22.56 23.23
N SER A 270 18.16 -23.64 22.58
CA SER A 270 16.86 -23.62 21.89
C SER A 270 15.71 -23.36 22.87
N ALA A 271 14.73 -22.58 22.42
CA ALA A 271 13.56 -22.24 23.22
C ALA A 271 12.82 -23.49 23.73
N PRO A 272 12.25 -23.47 24.95
CA PRO A 272 11.61 -24.64 25.54
C PRO A 272 10.40 -25.15 24.75
N ASN A 273 9.77 -24.28 23.95
CA ASN A 273 8.61 -24.59 23.11
C ASN A 273 9.00 -25.04 21.68
N VAL A 274 10.29 -25.20 21.36
CA VAL A 274 10.74 -25.56 20.01
C VAL A 274 10.10 -26.88 19.53
N HIS A 275 9.83 -27.83 20.43
CA HIS A 275 9.21 -29.11 20.09
C HIS A 275 7.79 -29.00 19.50
N LEU A 276 7.10 -27.86 19.66
CA LEU A 276 5.76 -27.61 19.10
C LEU A 276 5.74 -27.47 17.57
N GLY A 277 6.91 -27.33 16.94
CA GLY A 277 7.03 -27.10 15.49
C GLY A 277 6.76 -25.65 15.10
N MET A 278 6.66 -25.39 13.80
CA MET A 278 6.31 -24.07 13.27
C MET A 278 5.26 -24.20 12.17
N GLN A 279 4.19 -23.40 12.24
CA GLN A 279 3.08 -23.41 11.28
C GLN A 279 3.06 -22.13 10.42
N TYR A 280 2.63 -22.26 9.16
CA TYR A 280 2.49 -21.16 8.23
C TYR A 280 1.02 -20.89 7.88
N PHE A 281 0.57 -19.66 8.13
CA PHE A 281 -0.77 -19.18 7.82
C PHE A 281 -0.76 -18.26 6.59
N ILE A 282 -1.80 -18.35 5.76
CA ILE A 282 -2.03 -17.39 4.67
C ILE A 282 -3.13 -16.40 5.06
N PRO A 283 -2.89 -15.08 4.95
CA PRO A 283 -3.97 -14.10 5.06
C PRO A 283 -4.96 -14.19 3.88
N GLU A 284 -6.25 -14.17 4.16
CA GLU A 284 -7.33 -14.18 3.16
C GLU A 284 -7.66 -12.76 2.66
N TRP A 285 -7.64 -12.56 1.34
CA TRP A 285 -7.99 -11.30 0.67
C TRP A 285 -8.84 -11.52 -0.60
N ASP A 286 -9.80 -12.44 -0.56
CA ASP A 286 -10.58 -12.92 -1.71
C ASP A 286 -9.70 -13.44 -2.85
N ASP A 287 -8.68 -14.21 -2.49
CA ASP A 287 -7.70 -14.80 -3.41
C ASP A 287 -8.24 -16.06 -4.10
N ARG A 288 -9.02 -15.85 -5.16
CA ARG A 288 -9.60 -16.91 -6.01
C ARG A 288 -9.30 -16.71 -7.49
N VAL A 289 -9.37 -17.81 -8.24
CA VAL A 289 -9.18 -17.83 -9.70
C VAL A 289 -10.24 -18.70 -10.38
N ASP A 290 -10.64 -18.31 -11.58
CA ASP A 290 -11.62 -19.07 -12.37
C ASP A 290 -10.95 -20.35 -12.90
N PRO A 291 -11.41 -21.56 -12.52
CA PRO A 291 -10.82 -22.83 -12.95
C PRO A 291 -10.95 -23.07 -14.46
N GLU A 292 -11.98 -22.53 -15.12
CA GLU A 292 -12.26 -22.70 -16.55
C GLU A 292 -11.73 -21.53 -17.41
N TYR A 293 -10.89 -20.66 -16.84
CA TYR A 293 -10.39 -19.47 -17.54
C TYR A 293 -9.70 -19.81 -18.87
N ASN A 294 -10.17 -19.19 -19.96
CA ASN A 294 -9.59 -19.40 -21.27
C ASN A 294 -8.40 -18.46 -21.49
N PHE A 295 -7.19 -19.00 -21.33
CA PHE A 295 -5.96 -18.24 -21.52
C PHE A 295 -5.74 -17.75 -22.97
N LEU A 296 -6.31 -18.43 -23.97
CA LEU A 296 -6.14 -18.02 -25.37
C LEU A 296 -6.90 -16.74 -25.68
N THR A 297 -8.13 -16.62 -25.17
CA THR A 297 -9.03 -15.49 -25.44
C THR A 297 -9.11 -14.48 -24.31
N ASP A 298 -8.46 -14.74 -23.16
CA ASP A 298 -8.54 -13.92 -21.95
C ASP A 298 -9.97 -13.73 -21.42
N SER A 299 -10.78 -14.78 -21.51
CA SER A 299 -12.16 -14.76 -21.07
C SER A 299 -12.38 -15.73 -19.91
N PHE A 300 -13.33 -15.37 -19.04
CA PHE A 300 -13.82 -16.28 -18.02
C PHE A 300 -14.58 -17.44 -18.66
N GLY A 301 -14.62 -18.58 -17.96
CA GLY A 301 -15.40 -19.75 -18.35
C GLY A 301 -16.87 -19.40 -18.53
N SER A 302 -17.54 -20.07 -19.49
CA SER A 302 -18.96 -19.83 -19.78
C SER A 302 -19.88 -20.19 -18.61
N ASN A 303 -19.41 -21.04 -17.69
CA ASN A 303 -20.16 -21.47 -16.52
C ASN A 303 -19.94 -20.59 -15.29
N ARG A 304 -19.16 -19.51 -15.40
CA ARG A 304 -18.89 -18.60 -14.29
C ARG A 304 -19.99 -17.55 -14.14
N HIS A 305 -20.82 -17.70 -13.11
CA HIS A 305 -21.95 -16.83 -12.79
C HIS A 305 -21.69 -16.00 -11.51
N ASP A 306 -21.12 -16.61 -10.47
CA ASP A 306 -20.72 -15.95 -9.21
C ASP A 306 -19.24 -16.21 -8.95
N SER A 307 -18.43 -15.15 -8.89
CA SER A 307 -16.99 -15.24 -8.63
C SER A 307 -16.64 -15.85 -7.27
N TYR A 308 -17.56 -15.84 -6.32
CA TYR A 308 -17.34 -16.51 -5.05
C TYR A 308 -17.60 -18.02 -5.16
N ALA A 309 -18.69 -18.42 -5.82
CA ALA A 309 -19.12 -19.81 -5.90
C ALA A 309 -18.30 -20.62 -6.90
N ASP A 310 -17.94 -19.99 -8.03
CA ASP A 310 -17.35 -20.68 -9.17
C ASP A 310 -15.81 -20.56 -9.23
N ASP A 311 -15.22 -19.51 -8.63
CA ASP A 311 -13.76 -19.39 -8.56
C ASP A 311 -13.21 -20.20 -7.39
N VAL A 312 -12.01 -20.77 -7.56
CA VAL A 312 -11.35 -21.65 -6.59
C VAL A 312 -10.19 -20.97 -5.87
N TYR A 313 -9.99 -21.33 -4.61
CA TYR A 313 -8.85 -20.94 -3.80
C TYR A 313 -7.60 -21.79 -4.10
N ALA A 314 -6.43 -21.32 -3.64
CA ALA A 314 -5.18 -22.07 -3.77
C ALA A 314 -5.24 -23.47 -3.12
N HIS A 315 -5.83 -23.59 -1.93
CA HIS A 315 -5.94 -24.87 -1.22
C HIS A 315 -6.90 -25.86 -1.91
N GLU A 316 -7.83 -25.38 -2.72
CA GLU A 316 -8.71 -26.24 -3.54
C GLU A 316 -7.95 -26.79 -4.76
N ILE A 317 -7.07 -25.98 -5.37
CA ILE A 317 -6.21 -26.40 -6.50
C ILE A 317 -5.18 -27.46 -6.07
N PHE A 318 -4.59 -27.32 -4.88
CA PHE A 318 -3.55 -28.23 -4.37
C PHE A 318 -4.11 -29.37 -3.50
N PHE A 319 -5.42 -29.59 -3.48
CA PHE A 319 -6.03 -30.68 -2.72
C PHE A 319 -5.48 -32.06 -3.15
N PRO A 320 -5.23 -33.02 -2.22
CA PRO A 320 -5.54 -33.02 -0.78
C PRO A 320 -4.46 -32.40 0.13
N SER A 321 -3.43 -31.76 -0.42
CA SER A 321 -2.32 -31.20 0.34
C SER A 321 -2.24 -29.67 0.17
N PRO A 322 -2.99 -28.89 0.99
CA PRO A 322 -2.93 -27.44 0.95
C PRO A 322 -1.51 -26.88 1.05
N ASN A 323 -1.30 -25.71 0.46
CA ASN A 323 -0.01 -25.02 0.41
C ASN A 323 0.26 -24.09 1.61
N TYR A 324 -0.38 -24.37 2.75
CA TYR A 324 -0.23 -23.70 4.05
C TYR A 324 -0.95 -24.52 5.14
N ASP A 325 -0.61 -24.29 6.41
CA ASP A 325 -1.18 -25.00 7.57
C ASP A 325 -2.52 -24.40 8.02
N GLY A 326 -2.70 -23.09 7.80
CA GLY A 326 -3.88 -22.36 8.27
C GLY A 326 -4.22 -21.14 7.42
N VAL A 327 -5.40 -20.58 7.65
CA VAL A 327 -5.88 -19.34 7.01
C VAL A 327 -6.16 -18.28 8.08
N LEU A 328 -5.67 -17.07 7.88
CA LEU A 328 -5.97 -15.91 8.73
C LEU A 328 -7.02 -15.05 8.04
N VAL A 329 -8.12 -14.76 8.75
CA VAL A 329 -9.23 -13.95 8.25
C VAL A 329 -9.43 -12.75 9.18
N SER A 330 -9.37 -11.55 8.60
CA SER A 330 -9.59 -10.31 9.33
C SER A 330 -11.08 -9.92 9.32
N LYS A 331 -11.61 -9.55 10.49
CA LYS A 331 -12.96 -8.97 10.62
C LYS A 331 -13.11 -7.72 9.76
N ALA A 332 -12.11 -6.84 9.73
CA ALA A 332 -12.13 -5.64 8.89
C ALA A 332 -12.35 -5.99 7.40
N VAL A 333 -11.69 -7.04 6.89
CA VAL A 333 -11.82 -7.50 5.50
C VAL A 333 -13.21 -8.10 5.21
N ILE A 334 -13.84 -8.74 6.19
CA ILE A 334 -15.23 -9.21 6.06
C ILE A 334 -16.20 -8.02 6.07
N ASP A 335 -15.92 -7.04 6.92
CA ASP A 335 -16.78 -5.89 7.17
C ASP A 335 -16.80 -4.85 6.03
N GLU A 336 -15.83 -4.90 5.11
CA GLU A 336 -15.76 -4.05 3.91
C GLU A 336 -16.97 -4.22 2.96
N SER A 337 -17.67 -5.36 2.99
CA SER A 337 -18.79 -5.64 2.10
C SER A 337 -19.96 -6.26 2.84
N GLN A 338 -21.13 -5.60 2.81
CA GLN A 338 -22.35 -6.14 3.43
C GLN A 338 -22.74 -7.51 2.85
N THR A 339 -22.54 -7.71 1.54
CA THR A 339 -22.81 -9.00 0.90
C THR A 339 -21.87 -10.09 1.42
N LYS A 340 -20.59 -9.76 1.61
CA LYS A 340 -19.59 -10.69 2.16
C LYS A 340 -19.93 -11.03 3.61
N ARG A 341 -20.19 -10.01 4.44
CA ARG A 341 -20.63 -10.18 5.83
C ARG A 341 -21.83 -11.11 5.94
N ASN A 342 -22.93 -10.81 5.24
CA ASN A 342 -24.14 -11.64 5.28
C ASN A 342 -23.86 -13.11 4.92
N ARG A 343 -23.02 -13.34 3.90
CA ARG A 343 -22.67 -14.69 3.44
C ARG A 343 -21.79 -15.43 4.46
N VAL A 344 -20.83 -14.76 5.08
CA VAL A 344 -20.03 -15.33 6.18
C VAL A 344 -20.91 -15.67 7.37
N GLU A 345 -21.84 -14.78 7.73
CA GLU A 345 -22.78 -14.99 8.84
C GLU A 345 -23.73 -16.17 8.61
N GLU A 346 -24.15 -16.39 7.37
CA GLU A 346 -25.00 -17.52 6.99
C GLU A 346 -24.23 -18.86 6.98
N LEU A 347 -23.00 -18.87 6.47
CA LEU A 347 -22.25 -20.10 6.22
C LEU A 347 -21.34 -20.52 7.38
N GLY A 348 -20.85 -19.56 8.17
CA GLY A 348 -19.69 -19.74 9.04
C GLY A 348 -18.36 -19.68 8.26
N VAL A 349 -17.25 -19.45 8.96
CA VAL A 349 -15.97 -19.11 8.33
C VAL A 349 -15.34 -20.27 7.54
N HIS A 350 -15.42 -21.51 8.03
CA HIS A 350 -14.87 -22.68 7.34
C HIS A 350 -15.55 -22.95 6.01
N LYS A 351 -16.89 -22.91 5.97
CA LYS A 351 -17.65 -23.09 4.73
C LYS A 351 -17.46 -21.90 3.79
N PHE A 352 -17.33 -20.70 4.35
CA PHE A 352 -17.08 -19.50 3.55
C PHE A 352 -15.75 -19.58 2.81
N VAL A 353 -14.66 -19.89 3.52
CA VAL A 353 -13.30 -19.98 2.94
C VAL A 353 -13.06 -21.32 2.23
N ARG A 354 -13.93 -22.32 2.43
CA ARG A 354 -13.82 -23.70 1.90
C ARG A 354 -12.53 -24.43 2.31
N PHE A 355 -12.00 -24.06 3.47
CA PHE A 355 -10.76 -24.62 4.01
C PHE A 355 -11.04 -25.62 5.15
N PRO A 356 -10.56 -26.88 5.05
CA PRO A 356 -10.77 -27.89 6.08
C PRO A 356 -9.79 -27.80 7.26
N GLY A 357 -8.72 -27.01 7.14
CA GLY A 357 -7.72 -26.82 8.19
C GLY A 357 -8.10 -25.68 9.14
N LYS A 358 -7.10 -25.20 9.90
CA LYS A 358 -7.33 -24.22 10.96
C LYS A 358 -7.55 -22.79 10.46
N ILE A 359 -8.51 -22.08 11.05
CA ILE A 359 -8.82 -20.69 10.72
C ILE A 359 -8.60 -19.78 11.94
N MET A 360 -7.78 -18.76 11.75
CA MET A 360 -7.46 -17.73 12.73
C MET A 360 -8.22 -16.43 12.42
N GLY A 361 -8.92 -15.90 13.41
CA GLY A 361 -9.61 -14.62 13.33
C GLY A 361 -8.78 -13.48 13.91
N ASP A 362 -8.69 -12.37 13.17
CA ASP A 362 -8.03 -11.13 13.58
C ASP A 362 -8.99 -9.93 13.48
N CYS A 363 -8.87 -8.95 14.38
CA CYS A 363 -9.62 -7.69 14.31
C CYS A 363 -9.18 -6.81 13.13
N GLY A 364 -7.95 -6.98 12.64
CA GLY A 364 -7.40 -6.22 11.53
C GLY A 364 -6.87 -4.85 11.95
N ALA A 365 -5.97 -4.80 12.93
CA ALA A 365 -5.48 -3.54 13.53
C ALA A 365 -4.87 -2.53 12.56
N PHE A 366 -4.39 -2.97 11.40
CA PHE A 366 -3.96 -2.05 10.33
C PHE A 366 -5.09 -1.17 9.79
N SER A 367 -6.34 -1.64 9.82
CA SER A 367 -7.48 -0.90 9.27
C SER A 367 -7.90 0.29 10.14
N TYR A 368 -7.75 0.18 11.46
CA TYR A 368 -8.12 1.20 12.43
C TYR A 368 -6.90 1.84 13.13
N ILE A 369 -5.71 1.69 12.55
CA ILE A 369 -4.46 2.23 13.14
C ILE A 369 -4.49 3.75 13.37
N LYS A 370 -5.31 4.47 12.59
CA LYS A 370 -5.48 5.93 12.66
C LYS A 370 -6.53 6.37 13.66
N GLU A 371 -7.34 5.45 14.17
CA GLU A 371 -8.31 5.76 15.22
C GLU A 371 -7.60 5.95 16.55
N ASP A 372 -8.21 6.72 17.45
CA ASP A 372 -7.69 6.91 18.81
C ASP A 372 -7.85 5.64 19.66
N LEU A 373 -8.93 4.88 19.40
CA LEU A 373 -9.27 3.63 20.06
C LEU A 373 -9.73 2.60 19.01
N PRO A 374 -9.53 1.30 19.25
CA PRO A 374 -10.11 0.24 18.42
C PRO A 374 -11.64 0.38 18.33
N PRO A 375 -12.25 0.16 17.16
CA PRO A 375 -13.69 0.37 16.94
C PRO A 375 -14.56 -0.78 17.46
N TYR A 376 -13.96 -1.78 18.10
CA TYR A 376 -14.63 -2.99 18.57
C TYR A 376 -14.53 -3.09 20.09
N ASN A 377 -15.46 -3.82 20.69
CA ASN A 377 -15.41 -4.20 22.10
C ASN A 377 -15.24 -5.71 22.26
N THR A 378 -14.77 -6.13 23.43
CA THR A 378 -14.43 -7.52 23.73
C THR A 378 -15.62 -8.48 23.56
N ASP A 379 -16.82 -8.10 23.99
CA ASP A 379 -18.02 -8.95 23.88
C ASP A 379 -18.37 -9.24 22.43
N GLU A 380 -18.38 -8.20 21.59
CA GLU A 380 -18.66 -8.31 20.15
C GLU A 380 -17.69 -9.29 19.47
N ILE A 381 -16.39 -9.18 19.74
CA ILE A 381 -15.37 -9.99 19.07
C ILE A 381 -15.42 -11.44 19.53
N LEU A 382 -15.63 -11.70 20.82
CA LEU A 382 -15.78 -13.05 21.35
C LEU A 382 -16.99 -13.76 20.72
N ASP A 383 -18.16 -13.10 20.72
CA ASP A 383 -19.37 -13.64 20.10
C ASP A 383 -19.21 -13.84 18.60
N TYR A 384 -18.50 -12.94 17.92
CA TYR A 384 -18.18 -13.05 16.51
C TYR A 384 -17.33 -14.29 16.21
N TYR A 385 -16.26 -14.55 16.97
CA TYR A 385 -15.40 -15.71 16.72
C TYR A 385 -16.10 -17.03 16.99
N GLU A 386 -16.85 -17.14 18.10
CA GLU A 386 -17.61 -18.35 18.42
C GLU A 386 -18.71 -18.60 17.39
N ARG A 387 -19.55 -17.59 17.11
CA ARG A 387 -20.71 -17.73 16.21
C ARG A 387 -20.31 -18.14 14.80
N LEU A 388 -19.19 -17.64 14.29
CA LEU A 388 -18.71 -17.96 12.95
C LEU A 388 -17.84 -19.23 12.90
N GLY A 389 -17.50 -19.80 14.06
CA GLY A 389 -16.76 -21.06 14.18
C GLY A 389 -15.28 -20.93 13.84
N PHE A 390 -14.59 -19.91 14.37
CA PHE A 390 -13.13 -19.82 14.27
C PHE A 390 -12.43 -20.85 15.16
N ASP A 391 -11.24 -21.34 14.77
CA ASP A 391 -10.42 -22.19 15.65
C ASP A 391 -9.57 -21.36 16.62
N PHE A 392 -9.12 -20.19 16.16
CA PHE A 392 -8.30 -19.25 16.92
C PHE A 392 -8.92 -17.85 16.87
N GLY A 393 -8.96 -17.16 18.00
CA GLY A 393 -9.48 -15.79 18.10
C GLY A 393 -8.48 -14.85 18.75
N VAL A 394 -8.07 -13.81 18.02
CA VAL A 394 -7.06 -12.83 18.45
C VAL A 394 -7.71 -11.70 19.24
N SER A 395 -7.16 -11.39 20.42
CA SER A 395 -7.58 -10.29 21.29
C SER A 395 -7.42 -8.92 20.60
N ILE A 396 -8.28 -7.96 20.94
CA ILE A 396 -8.24 -6.61 20.35
C ILE A 396 -6.94 -5.89 20.73
N ASP A 397 -6.15 -5.50 19.73
CA ASP A 397 -4.89 -4.78 19.91
C ASP A 397 -4.88 -3.41 19.22
N HIS A 398 -3.87 -2.60 19.54
CA HIS A 398 -3.62 -1.33 18.87
C HIS A 398 -2.14 -1.18 18.50
N LEU A 399 -1.86 -1.17 17.19
CA LEU A 399 -0.50 -1.14 16.66
C LEU A 399 0.33 0.07 17.13
N ILE A 400 1.57 -0.20 17.52
CA ILE A 400 2.58 0.79 17.92
C ILE A 400 3.69 0.84 16.87
N VAL A 401 3.49 1.62 15.81
CA VAL A 401 4.44 1.73 14.70
C VAL A 401 4.46 3.15 14.13
N GLY A 402 5.60 3.54 13.54
CA GLY A 402 5.78 4.82 12.86
C GLY A 402 5.40 6.02 13.76
N PRO A 403 4.51 6.94 13.32
CA PRO A 403 4.10 8.11 14.10
C PRO A 403 3.39 7.78 15.41
N PHE A 404 2.91 6.54 15.60
CA PHE A 404 2.25 6.10 16.84
C PHE A 404 3.21 5.49 17.87
N ALA A 405 4.50 5.37 17.53
CA ALA A 405 5.54 4.88 18.43
C ALA A 405 6.17 5.99 19.30
N VAL A 406 5.49 7.14 19.42
CA VAL A 406 5.94 8.28 20.24
C VAL A 406 5.47 8.14 21.69
N PRO A 407 6.26 8.63 22.68
CA PRO A 407 5.85 8.63 24.09
C PRO A 407 4.47 9.27 24.31
N GLY A 408 3.70 8.73 25.26
CA GLY A 408 2.32 9.10 25.51
C GLY A 408 1.34 8.27 24.68
N ILE A 409 1.48 8.27 23.34
CA ILE A 409 0.61 7.48 22.45
C ILE A 409 0.95 5.99 22.56
N ARG A 410 2.23 5.64 22.45
CA ARG A 410 2.67 4.25 22.52
C ARG A 410 2.34 3.61 23.87
N ASP A 411 2.49 4.37 24.96
CA ASP A 411 2.21 3.91 26.32
C ASP A 411 0.71 3.65 26.51
N LEU A 412 -0.14 4.54 25.98
CA LEU A 412 -1.59 4.36 25.97
C LEU A 412 -2.00 3.10 25.18
N ARG A 413 -1.48 2.94 23.95
CA ARG A 413 -1.80 1.79 23.09
C ARG A 413 -1.29 0.47 23.66
N TYR A 414 -0.11 0.48 24.27
CA TYR A 414 0.48 -0.67 24.96
C TYR A 414 -0.40 -1.12 26.12
N LYS A 415 -0.76 -0.17 27.00
CA LYS A 415 -1.63 -0.45 28.13
C LYS A 415 -3.01 -0.95 27.67
N LEU A 416 -3.62 -0.27 26.70
CA LEU A 416 -4.92 -0.65 26.15
C LEU A 416 -4.89 -2.07 25.57
N THR A 417 -3.83 -2.43 24.86
CA THR A 417 -3.68 -3.78 24.29
C THR A 417 -3.65 -4.86 25.38
N LEU A 418 -2.94 -4.62 26.48
CA LEU A 418 -2.87 -5.56 27.60
C LEU A 418 -4.17 -5.61 28.40
N GLU A 419 -4.85 -4.47 28.61
CA GLU A 419 -6.16 -4.41 29.27
C GLU A 419 -7.22 -5.18 28.46
N ASN A 420 -7.25 -4.98 27.14
CA ASN A 420 -8.11 -5.73 26.23
C ASN A 420 -7.80 -7.23 26.27
N ALA A 421 -6.52 -7.62 26.27
CA ALA A 421 -6.14 -9.03 26.35
C ALA A 421 -6.58 -9.67 27.68
N ALA A 422 -6.48 -8.97 28.80
CA ALA A 422 -6.94 -9.46 30.10
C ALA A 422 -8.48 -9.63 30.12
N GLU A 423 -9.22 -8.63 29.63
CA GLU A 423 -10.68 -8.69 29.53
C GLU A 423 -11.12 -9.84 28.60
N PHE A 424 -10.46 -9.98 27.45
CA PHE A 424 -10.76 -11.00 26.45
C PHE A 424 -10.62 -12.41 27.02
N LEU A 425 -9.52 -12.69 27.73
CA LEU A 425 -9.31 -14.01 28.35
C LEU A 425 -10.31 -14.28 29.47
N GLY A 426 -10.56 -13.28 30.33
CA GLY A 426 -11.51 -13.43 31.44
C GLY A 426 -12.92 -13.75 30.96
N LYS A 427 -13.43 -12.98 29.99
CA LYS A 427 -14.76 -13.20 29.40
C LYS A 427 -14.81 -14.48 28.57
N HIS A 428 -13.72 -14.87 27.91
CA HIS A 428 -13.62 -16.12 27.18
C HIS A 428 -13.84 -17.33 28.10
N GLN A 429 -13.14 -17.35 29.24
CA GLN A 429 -13.24 -18.40 30.24
C GLN A 429 -14.59 -18.41 30.95
N GLU A 430 -15.12 -17.23 31.31
CA GLU A 430 -16.42 -17.08 31.99
C GLU A 430 -17.57 -17.68 31.15
N ARG A 431 -17.53 -17.47 29.84
CA ARG A 431 -18.58 -17.95 28.90
C ARG A 431 -18.32 -19.34 28.34
N GLY A 432 -17.10 -19.88 28.52
CA GLY A 432 -16.74 -21.22 28.06
C GLY A 432 -16.69 -21.36 26.54
N TYR A 433 -16.23 -20.34 25.82
CA TYR A 433 -16.04 -20.44 24.36
C TYR A 433 -15.01 -21.51 24.00
N GLN A 434 -15.17 -22.11 22.82
CA GLN A 434 -14.40 -23.31 22.43
C GLN A 434 -13.17 -23.00 21.59
N PHE A 435 -13.16 -21.85 20.89
CA PHE A 435 -11.99 -21.43 20.13
C PHE A 435 -10.81 -21.11 21.08
N THR A 436 -9.59 -21.27 20.58
CA THR A 436 -8.38 -20.95 21.36
C THR A 436 -8.12 -19.44 21.34
N PRO A 437 -8.07 -18.75 22.48
CA PRO A 437 -7.80 -17.32 22.54
C PRO A 437 -6.30 -17.04 22.31
N ILE A 438 -5.98 -15.98 21.57
CA ILE A 438 -4.61 -15.52 21.31
C ILE A 438 -4.44 -14.10 21.85
N GLY A 439 -3.52 -13.91 22.78
CA GLY A 439 -3.18 -12.60 23.33
C GLY A 439 -2.15 -11.88 22.46
N VAL A 440 -2.37 -10.60 22.14
CA VAL A 440 -1.42 -9.83 21.32
C VAL A 440 -0.46 -9.03 22.19
N ALA A 441 0.84 -9.19 21.93
CA ALA A 441 1.89 -8.31 22.45
C ALA A 441 2.23 -7.25 21.40
N GLN A 442 2.14 -5.99 21.80
CA GLN A 442 2.64 -4.82 21.08
C GLN A 442 3.83 -4.24 21.84
N GLY A 443 4.70 -3.51 21.14
CA GLY A 443 5.86 -2.87 21.74
C GLY A 443 6.61 -2.01 20.73
N TRP A 444 7.60 -1.27 21.21
CA TRP A 444 8.44 -0.38 20.37
C TRP A 444 9.94 -0.68 20.53
N ASP A 445 10.33 -1.51 21.48
CA ASP A 445 11.70 -1.95 21.76
C ASP A 445 11.70 -3.40 22.32
N PRO A 446 12.85 -4.09 22.36
CA PRO A 446 12.93 -5.46 22.86
C PRO A 446 12.35 -5.66 24.27
N GLU A 447 12.60 -4.70 25.18
CA GLU A 447 12.17 -4.77 26.56
C GLU A 447 10.64 -4.69 26.71
N SER A 448 9.98 -3.79 25.97
CA SER A 448 8.52 -3.66 25.99
C SER A 448 7.81 -4.89 25.44
N TYR A 449 8.29 -5.47 24.33
CA TYR A 449 7.75 -6.75 23.84
C TYR A 449 7.94 -7.88 24.86
N ALA A 450 9.12 -7.99 25.44
CA ALA A 450 9.42 -9.01 26.42
C ALA A 450 8.52 -8.87 27.68
N ALA A 451 8.29 -7.64 28.14
CA ALA A 451 7.37 -7.33 29.23
C ALA A 451 5.92 -7.77 28.89
N ALA A 452 5.40 -7.35 27.74
CA ALA A 452 4.05 -7.71 27.30
C ALA A 452 3.86 -9.23 27.21
N VAL A 453 4.83 -9.96 26.63
CA VAL A 453 4.77 -11.42 26.55
C VAL A 453 4.74 -12.06 27.94
N GLN A 454 5.55 -11.56 28.89
CA GLN A 454 5.54 -12.06 30.27
C GLN A 454 4.18 -11.82 30.95
N GLU A 455 3.59 -10.64 30.77
CA GLU A 455 2.26 -10.32 31.32
C GLU A 455 1.18 -11.25 30.73
N LEU A 456 1.17 -11.48 29.42
CA LEU A 456 0.22 -12.39 28.78
C LEU A 456 0.38 -13.84 29.27
N ILE A 457 1.60 -14.33 29.48
CA ILE A 457 1.85 -15.65 30.09
C ILE A 457 1.28 -15.69 31.52
N GLN A 458 1.49 -14.63 32.31
CA GLN A 458 0.97 -14.55 33.68
C GLN A 458 -0.57 -14.48 33.73
N MET A 459 -1.21 -13.87 32.72
CA MET A 459 -2.67 -13.88 32.56
C MET A 459 -3.21 -15.29 32.28
N GLY A 460 -2.38 -16.17 31.72
CA GLY A 460 -2.74 -17.56 31.40
C GLY A 460 -2.92 -17.85 29.90
N TYR A 461 -2.43 -16.99 29.02
CA TYR A 461 -2.39 -17.29 27.58
C TYR A 461 -1.34 -18.37 27.28
N ASP A 462 -1.76 -19.42 26.57
CA ASP A 462 -0.87 -20.45 26.01
C ASP A 462 -0.52 -20.18 24.53
N TYR A 463 -1.10 -19.14 23.94
CA TYR A 463 -0.85 -18.71 22.57
C TYR A 463 -0.82 -17.18 22.51
N ILE A 464 0.33 -16.65 22.11
CA ILE A 464 0.62 -15.22 22.06
C ILE A 464 0.99 -14.84 20.62
N ALA A 465 0.60 -13.66 20.18
CA ALA A 465 1.01 -13.11 18.90
C ALA A 465 1.81 -11.82 19.06
N LEU A 466 2.87 -11.64 18.27
CA LEU A 466 3.63 -10.41 18.22
C LEU A 466 3.10 -9.53 17.08
N GLY A 467 2.48 -8.40 17.45
CA GLY A 467 1.97 -7.40 16.52
C GLY A 467 3.04 -6.37 16.14
N GLY A 468 2.75 -5.47 15.18
CA GLY A 468 3.63 -4.34 14.85
C GLY A 468 4.90 -4.66 14.04
N LEU A 469 5.26 -5.94 13.87
CA LEU A 469 6.54 -6.34 13.28
C LEU A 469 6.53 -6.64 11.78
N ALA A 470 5.38 -6.56 11.10
CA ALA A 470 5.23 -6.95 9.69
C ALA A 470 6.21 -6.23 8.72
N ARG A 471 6.61 -4.99 9.05
CA ARG A 471 7.56 -4.18 8.26
C ARG A 471 8.98 -4.15 8.82
N ALA A 472 9.20 -4.71 10.01
CA ALA A 472 10.48 -4.68 10.69
C ALA A 472 11.55 -5.50 9.94
N GLN A 473 12.79 -5.04 10.00
CA GLN A 473 13.95 -5.76 9.47
C GLN A 473 14.38 -6.87 10.45
N ASN A 474 15.16 -7.82 9.95
CA ASN A 474 15.65 -8.92 10.79
C ASN A 474 16.51 -8.42 11.96
N SER A 475 17.25 -7.33 11.75
CA SER A 475 18.03 -6.66 12.80
C SER A 475 17.20 -6.05 13.93
N GLU A 476 15.89 -5.86 13.72
CA GLU A 476 14.96 -5.35 14.72
C GLU A 476 14.19 -6.51 15.39
N ILE A 477 13.79 -7.51 14.61
CA ILE A 477 13.04 -8.67 15.11
C ILE A 477 13.90 -9.58 15.99
N LEU A 478 15.16 -9.84 15.61
CA LEU A 478 16.03 -10.75 16.37
C LEU A 478 16.25 -10.30 17.83
N PRO A 479 16.63 -9.04 18.12
CA PRO A 479 16.74 -8.57 19.50
C PRO A 479 15.44 -8.72 20.31
N ILE A 480 14.28 -8.49 19.68
CA ILE A 480 12.97 -8.67 20.32
C ILE A 480 12.77 -10.14 20.72
N LEU A 481 13.01 -11.06 19.79
CA LEU A 481 12.87 -12.49 20.05
C LEU A 481 13.89 -12.98 21.09
N GLU A 482 15.12 -12.48 21.08
CA GLU A 482 16.16 -12.76 22.08
C GLU A 482 15.75 -12.26 23.48
N ALA A 483 15.11 -11.10 23.58
CA ALA A 483 14.61 -10.55 24.85
C ALA A 483 13.40 -11.33 25.39
N ILE A 484 12.56 -11.88 24.50
CA ILE A 484 11.41 -12.73 24.84
C ILE A 484 11.87 -14.13 25.27
N HIS A 485 12.91 -14.67 24.63
CA HIS A 485 13.36 -16.06 24.75
C HIS A 485 13.43 -16.59 26.21
N PRO A 486 14.01 -15.87 27.20
CA PRO A 486 14.10 -16.35 28.58
C PRO A 486 12.76 -16.47 29.33
N ARG A 487 11.69 -15.91 28.78
CA ARG A 487 10.35 -15.83 29.40
C ARG A 487 9.43 -16.95 28.91
N LEU A 488 9.79 -17.63 27.83
CA LEU A 488 8.96 -18.66 27.20
C LEU A 488 8.88 -19.93 28.06
N GLN A 489 7.72 -20.58 28.02
CA GLN A 489 7.46 -21.87 28.67
C GLN A 489 7.21 -22.92 27.59
N SER A 490 7.38 -24.21 27.92
CA SER A 490 7.32 -25.31 26.95
C SER A 490 6.00 -25.41 26.19
N HIS A 491 4.88 -25.05 26.80
CA HIS A 491 3.54 -25.12 26.20
C HIS A 491 3.12 -23.82 25.49
N VAL A 492 3.86 -22.72 25.65
CA VAL A 492 3.48 -21.41 25.09
C VAL A 492 3.81 -21.37 23.60
N ARG A 493 2.79 -21.10 22.79
CA ARG A 493 2.89 -20.86 21.35
C ARG A 493 3.10 -19.37 21.09
N MET A 494 3.93 -19.05 20.09
CA MET A 494 4.20 -17.67 19.68
C MET A 494 4.00 -17.51 18.17
N HIS A 495 3.05 -16.66 17.79
CA HIS A 495 2.76 -16.27 16.42
C HIS A 495 3.48 -14.97 16.07
N LEU A 496 4.10 -14.89 14.89
CA LEU A 496 4.72 -13.66 14.39
C LEU A 496 3.90 -13.08 13.24
N PHE A 497 3.22 -11.94 13.46
CA PHE A 497 2.34 -11.36 12.45
C PHE A 497 3.10 -10.74 11.27
N GLY A 498 2.69 -11.12 10.06
CA GLY A 498 3.11 -10.54 8.79
C GLY A 498 4.53 -10.87 8.34
N VAL A 499 5.27 -11.71 9.08
CA VAL A 499 6.68 -12.04 8.80
C VAL A 499 6.86 -13.53 8.54
N ALA A 500 7.10 -13.88 7.27
CA ALA A 500 7.54 -15.22 6.88
C ALA A 500 8.63 -15.13 5.80
N ARG A 501 9.89 -15.23 6.22
CA ARG A 501 11.07 -15.16 5.34
C ARG A 501 11.86 -16.46 5.48
N ILE A 502 12.13 -17.13 4.37
CA ILE A 502 12.68 -18.51 4.42
C ILE A 502 14.05 -18.58 5.11
N ASP A 503 14.85 -17.53 4.97
CA ASP A 503 16.19 -17.35 5.52
C ASP A 503 16.20 -17.07 7.03
N THR A 504 15.07 -16.66 7.61
CA THR A 504 14.95 -16.37 9.06
C THR A 504 14.38 -17.54 9.86
N ILE A 505 13.71 -18.49 9.20
CA ILE A 505 12.97 -19.58 9.86
C ILE A 505 13.80 -20.35 10.89
N PRO A 506 15.07 -20.75 10.63
CA PRO A 506 15.85 -21.50 11.62
C PRO A 506 16.07 -20.71 12.90
N ALA A 507 16.51 -19.44 12.79
CA ALA A 507 16.75 -18.57 13.92
C ALA A 507 15.45 -18.22 14.68
N PHE A 508 14.38 -17.89 13.98
CA PHE A 508 13.09 -17.55 14.61
C PHE A 508 12.49 -18.73 15.35
N ARG A 509 12.57 -19.92 14.75
CA ARG A 509 12.17 -21.18 15.39
C ARG A 509 12.99 -21.46 16.64
N HIS A 510 14.32 -21.29 16.55
CA HIS A 510 15.23 -21.50 17.68
C HIS A 510 14.92 -20.57 18.85
N LEU A 511 14.51 -19.34 18.57
CA LEU A 511 14.07 -18.35 19.57
C LEU A 511 12.61 -18.51 20.03
N GLY A 512 11.90 -19.54 19.54
CA GLY A 512 10.59 -19.95 20.07
C GLY A 512 9.37 -19.50 19.29
N VAL A 513 9.52 -19.01 18.06
CA VAL A 513 8.38 -18.76 17.15
C VAL A 513 7.79 -20.11 16.71
N THR A 514 6.49 -20.31 16.94
CA THR A 514 5.75 -21.55 16.60
C THR A 514 4.76 -21.36 15.45
N SER A 515 4.51 -20.13 15.02
CA SER A 515 3.73 -19.87 13.81
C SER A 515 4.00 -18.49 13.23
N CYS A 516 3.70 -18.31 11.96
CA CYS A 516 3.73 -17.00 11.31
C CYS A 516 2.72 -16.93 10.16
N ASP A 517 2.37 -15.73 9.73
CA ASP A 517 1.60 -15.50 8.52
C ASP A 517 2.35 -14.59 7.54
N SER A 518 2.10 -14.79 6.24
CA SER A 518 2.50 -13.80 5.24
C SER A 518 1.85 -14.03 3.89
N ALA A 519 1.31 -12.96 3.30
CA ALA A 519 0.90 -12.95 1.88
C ALA A 519 2.05 -12.60 0.92
N SER A 520 3.29 -12.43 1.42
CA SER A 520 4.41 -11.95 0.61
C SER A 520 4.72 -12.80 -0.63
N PRO A 521 4.81 -14.15 -0.55
CA PRO A 521 5.08 -14.99 -1.73
C PRO A 521 3.99 -14.84 -2.81
N LEU A 522 2.73 -14.81 -2.38
CA LEU A 522 1.57 -14.62 -3.24
C LEU A 522 1.61 -13.25 -3.94
N ARG A 523 1.75 -12.16 -3.18
CA ARG A 523 1.68 -10.80 -3.73
C ARG A 523 2.90 -10.44 -4.61
N GLN A 524 4.07 -11.03 -4.35
CA GLN A 524 5.27 -10.82 -5.17
C GLN A 524 5.04 -11.23 -6.64
N ALA A 525 4.08 -12.11 -6.92
CA ALA A 525 3.74 -12.50 -8.29
C ALA A 525 3.28 -11.32 -9.17
N TRP A 526 2.71 -10.25 -8.61
CA TRP A 526 2.30 -9.05 -9.37
C TRP A 526 2.81 -7.72 -8.82
N LEU A 527 3.28 -7.66 -7.57
CA LEU A 527 3.93 -6.47 -7.02
C LEU A 527 5.44 -6.44 -7.26
N GLY A 528 6.07 -7.60 -7.49
CA GLY A 528 7.50 -7.69 -7.78
C GLY A 528 7.84 -7.04 -9.13
N VAL A 529 9.00 -6.38 -9.19
CA VAL A 529 9.50 -5.79 -10.45
C VAL A 529 10.17 -6.86 -11.31
N THR A 530 11.02 -7.69 -10.70
CA THR A 530 11.87 -8.68 -11.38
C THR A 530 11.86 -10.08 -10.75
N ALA A 531 11.18 -10.27 -9.63
CA ALA A 531 11.15 -11.53 -8.87
C ALA A 531 9.69 -11.97 -8.66
N ASN A 532 9.06 -12.39 -9.75
CA ASN A 532 7.63 -12.72 -9.79
C ASN A 532 7.35 -14.23 -9.74
N TYR A 533 8.30 -15.06 -10.16
CA TYR A 533 8.18 -16.52 -10.18
C TYR A 533 9.26 -17.14 -9.29
N HIS A 534 8.88 -17.93 -8.30
CA HIS A 534 9.79 -18.58 -7.35
C HIS A 534 10.10 -20.02 -7.75
N THR A 535 11.30 -20.51 -7.41
CA THR A 535 11.69 -21.91 -7.56
C THR A 535 12.13 -22.55 -6.25
N MET A 536 12.16 -23.88 -6.22
CA MET A 536 12.63 -24.68 -5.09
C MET A 536 14.10 -24.40 -4.73
N THR A 537 14.93 -24.04 -5.72
CA THR A 537 16.35 -23.67 -5.51
C THR A 537 16.52 -22.32 -4.82
N GLY A 538 15.44 -21.54 -4.68
CA GLY A 538 15.48 -20.18 -4.14
C GLY A 538 15.76 -19.10 -5.18
N LYS A 539 16.12 -19.47 -6.41
CA LYS A 539 16.18 -18.55 -7.54
C LYS A 539 14.78 -17.98 -7.84
N ARG A 540 14.75 -16.74 -8.32
CA ARG A 540 13.52 -16.03 -8.67
C ARG A 540 13.67 -15.42 -10.05
N TYR A 541 12.59 -15.42 -10.80
CA TYR A 541 12.56 -14.98 -12.19
C TYR A 541 11.52 -13.87 -12.41
N ALA A 542 11.77 -13.02 -13.38
CA ALA A 542 10.81 -12.01 -13.82
C ALA A 542 9.68 -12.66 -14.62
N ALA A 543 8.45 -12.18 -14.44
CA ALA A 543 7.37 -12.57 -15.34
C ALA A 543 7.45 -11.76 -16.65
N ILE A 544 7.19 -12.41 -17.78
CA ILE A 544 7.25 -11.81 -19.12
C ILE A 544 6.03 -10.92 -19.32
N ARG A 545 6.23 -9.61 -19.53
CA ARG A 545 5.13 -8.63 -19.57
C ARG A 545 4.45 -8.61 -20.94
N VAL A 546 3.18 -9.01 -20.96
CA VAL A 546 2.32 -8.95 -22.16
C VAL A 546 0.93 -8.43 -21.78
N PRO A 547 0.79 -7.16 -21.36
CA PRO A 547 -0.49 -6.61 -20.92
C PRO A 547 -1.51 -6.50 -22.07
N PRO A 548 -2.82 -6.54 -21.79
CA PRO A 548 -3.86 -6.52 -22.81
C PRO A 548 -3.99 -5.17 -23.52
N VAL A 549 -4.14 -5.21 -24.85
CA VAL A 549 -4.53 -4.03 -25.65
C VAL A 549 -6.05 -3.83 -25.59
N ALA A 550 -6.80 -4.92 -25.77
CA ALA A 550 -8.26 -4.97 -25.61
C ALA A 550 -8.60 -4.61 -24.15
N ASN A 551 -9.09 -3.38 -23.95
CA ASN A 551 -9.60 -2.76 -22.72
C ASN A 551 -9.24 -1.26 -22.67
N ASN A 552 -8.49 -0.74 -23.65
CA ASN A 552 -8.05 0.66 -23.69
C ASN A 552 -7.48 1.12 -22.33
N GLY A 553 -6.63 0.29 -21.73
CA GLY A 553 -5.95 0.64 -20.50
C GLY A 553 -5.26 2.01 -20.65
N LEU A 554 -5.16 2.76 -19.55
CA LEU A 554 -4.54 4.10 -19.52
C LEU A 554 -3.21 4.17 -20.29
N ARG A 555 -2.46 3.07 -20.32
CA ARG A 555 -1.20 2.90 -21.04
C ARG A 555 -1.37 2.91 -22.56
N VAL A 556 -2.24 2.04 -23.08
CA VAL A 556 -2.55 1.93 -24.52
C VAL A 556 -3.17 3.22 -25.04
N LYS A 557 -4.11 3.83 -24.30
CA LYS A 557 -4.72 5.13 -24.67
C LYS A 557 -3.67 6.23 -24.85
N LYS A 558 -2.64 6.25 -24.00
CA LYS A 558 -1.57 7.25 -24.03
C LYS A 558 -0.60 7.05 -25.18
N LEU A 559 -0.25 5.80 -25.50
CA LEU A 559 0.60 5.49 -26.66
C LEU A 559 -0.03 5.93 -27.97
N VAL A 560 -1.33 5.64 -28.11
CA VAL A 560 -2.12 6.05 -29.29
C VAL A 560 -2.25 7.57 -29.35
N ALA A 561 -2.56 8.22 -28.22
CA ALA A 561 -2.65 9.69 -28.16
C ALA A 561 -1.32 10.40 -28.43
N ALA A 562 -0.19 9.77 -28.08
CA ALA A 562 1.14 10.28 -28.36
C ALA A 562 1.63 9.99 -29.79
N GLY A 563 0.84 9.29 -30.62
CA GLY A 563 1.19 8.94 -31.99
C GLY A 563 2.37 7.96 -32.11
N VAL A 564 2.72 7.25 -31.03
CA VAL A 564 3.86 6.32 -31.01
C VAL A 564 3.56 5.05 -31.80
N ALA A 565 2.35 4.51 -31.67
CA ALA A 565 1.87 3.35 -32.40
C ALA A 565 0.34 3.40 -32.49
N ASP A 566 -0.23 2.88 -33.58
CA ASP A 566 -1.67 2.73 -33.72
C ASP A 566 -2.20 1.46 -33.02
N LEU A 567 -3.51 1.43 -32.75
CA LEU A 567 -4.17 0.29 -32.11
C LEU A 567 -3.98 -1.03 -32.87
N PRO A 568 -4.13 -1.08 -34.22
CA PRO A 568 -3.87 -2.29 -34.99
C PRO A 568 -2.45 -2.85 -34.81
N THR A 569 -1.43 -1.99 -34.80
CA THR A 569 -0.03 -2.37 -34.61
C THR A 569 0.18 -2.94 -33.21
N LEU A 570 -0.33 -2.27 -32.17
CA LEU A 570 -0.24 -2.76 -30.80
C LEU A 570 -0.93 -4.12 -30.63
N HIS A 571 -2.13 -4.28 -31.20
CA HIS A 571 -2.84 -5.55 -31.20
C HIS A 571 -2.06 -6.65 -31.92
N LYS A 572 -1.46 -6.35 -33.08
CA LYS A 572 -0.65 -7.32 -33.81
C LYS A 572 0.56 -7.77 -32.98
N LEU A 573 1.33 -6.82 -32.43
CA LEU A 573 2.51 -7.13 -31.62
C LEU A 573 2.16 -7.90 -30.34
N GLU A 574 1.04 -7.56 -29.69
CA GLU A 574 0.50 -8.33 -28.57
C GLU A 574 0.23 -9.79 -28.96
N GLN A 575 -0.47 -10.02 -30.07
CA GLN A 575 -0.80 -11.37 -30.53
C GLN A 575 0.44 -12.14 -30.98
N ASP A 576 1.39 -11.47 -31.64
CA ASP A 576 2.66 -12.06 -32.06
C ASP A 576 3.48 -12.49 -30.83
N ALA A 577 3.57 -11.67 -29.78
CA ALA A 577 4.24 -12.01 -28.53
C ALA A 577 3.58 -13.21 -27.82
N LEU A 578 2.25 -13.22 -27.69
CA LEU A 578 1.52 -14.35 -27.08
C LEU A 578 1.69 -15.64 -27.88
N LYS A 579 1.60 -15.55 -29.21
CA LYS A 579 1.81 -16.70 -30.11
C LYS A 579 3.23 -17.24 -29.97
N ALA A 580 4.23 -16.37 -30.01
CA ALA A 580 5.64 -16.74 -29.89
C ALA A 580 5.91 -17.48 -28.57
N LEU A 581 5.43 -16.97 -27.44
CA LEU A 581 5.55 -17.62 -26.13
C LEU A 581 4.91 -19.02 -26.11
N ARG A 582 3.72 -19.17 -26.69
CA ARG A 582 3.02 -20.47 -26.76
C ARG A 582 3.70 -21.47 -27.70
N GLU A 583 4.24 -21.00 -28.82
CA GLU A 583 5.01 -21.84 -29.75
C GLU A 583 6.35 -22.25 -29.13
N PHE A 584 7.00 -21.35 -28.40
CA PHE A 584 8.19 -21.64 -27.60
C PHE A 584 7.93 -22.74 -26.56
N ASP A 585 6.82 -22.65 -25.83
CA ASP A 585 6.42 -23.65 -24.82
C ASP A 585 6.19 -25.05 -25.41
N ARG A 586 5.81 -25.09 -26.70
CA ARG A 586 5.62 -26.31 -27.50
C ARG A 586 6.90 -26.73 -28.26
N ASN A 587 8.04 -26.09 -27.99
CA ASN A 587 9.32 -26.29 -28.66
C ASN A 587 9.28 -26.08 -30.19
N LYS A 588 8.38 -25.21 -30.67
CA LYS A 588 8.25 -24.85 -32.09
C LYS A 588 9.00 -23.57 -32.46
N LEU A 589 9.40 -22.77 -31.47
CA LEU A 589 10.15 -21.53 -31.65
C LEU A 589 11.38 -21.53 -30.73
N GLY A 590 12.48 -20.92 -31.18
CA GLY A 590 13.70 -20.76 -30.39
C GLY A 590 13.67 -19.55 -29.46
N VAL A 591 14.65 -19.44 -28.57
CA VAL A 591 14.76 -18.34 -27.59
C VAL A 591 14.85 -16.98 -28.29
N GLU A 592 15.76 -16.82 -29.28
CA GLU A 592 15.96 -15.53 -29.96
C GLU A 592 14.68 -15.01 -30.63
N ALA A 593 14.02 -15.84 -31.43
CA ALA A 593 12.80 -15.44 -32.13
C ALA A 593 11.63 -15.14 -31.16
N THR A 594 11.59 -15.84 -30.02
CA THR A 594 10.58 -15.57 -28.98
C THR A 594 10.86 -14.25 -28.28
N LEU A 595 12.12 -14.00 -27.94
CA LEU A 595 12.56 -12.81 -27.26
C LEU A 595 12.38 -11.57 -28.13
N GLU A 596 12.68 -11.66 -29.42
CA GLU A 596 12.45 -10.60 -30.40
C GLU A 596 10.96 -10.19 -30.43
N ALA A 597 10.04 -11.16 -30.55
CA ALA A 597 8.60 -10.90 -30.60
C ALA A 597 8.09 -10.25 -29.30
N VAL A 598 8.55 -10.73 -28.15
CA VAL A 598 8.16 -10.18 -26.83
C VAL A 598 8.70 -8.76 -26.64
N LEU A 599 9.98 -8.53 -26.94
CA LEU A 599 10.61 -7.22 -26.76
C LEU A 599 10.05 -6.17 -27.70
N ALA A 600 9.66 -6.55 -28.92
CA ALA A 600 8.99 -5.65 -29.85
C ALA A 600 7.69 -5.06 -29.26
N TYR A 601 6.95 -5.85 -28.47
CA TYR A 601 5.77 -5.36 -27.76
C TYR A 601 6.13 -4.63 -26.45
N ASP A 602 7.01 -5.20 -25.63
CA ASP A 602 7.44 -4.65 -24.33
C ASP A 602 8.02 -3.24 -24.47
N GLU A 603 8.82 -2.98 -25.51
CA GLU A 603 9.46 -1.69 -25.76
C GLU A 603 8.45 -0.55 -25.96
N LEU A 604 7.32 -0.83 -26.60
CA LEU A 604 6.25 0.15 -26.82
C LEU A 604 5.43 0.35 -25.57
N VAL A 605 5.13 -0.75 -24.86
CA VAL A 605 4.28 -0.66 -23.69
C VAL A 605 5.04 -0.01 -22.54
N GLU A 606 6.34 -0.24 -22.38
CA GLU A 606 7.21 0.30 -21.34
C GLU A 606 7.60 1.78 -21.48
N LEU A 607 6.92 2.53 -22.35
CA LEU A 607 7.14 3.97 -22.52
C LEU A 607 6.58 4.82 -21.37
N PRO A 608 7.20 5.98 -21.09
CA PRO A 608 6.75 6.93 -20.07
C PRO A 608 5.30 7.39 -20.29
N ARG A 609 4.57 7.56 -19.18
CA ARG A 609 3.14 7.90 -19.19
C ARG A 609 2.85 9.33 -19.67
N ASP A 610 3.88 10.14 -19.88
CA ASP A 610 3.83 11.49 -20.43
C ASP A 610 4.19 11.54 -21.93
N GLY A 611 4.47 10.38 -22.55
CA GLY A 611 4.81 10.26 -23.97
C GLY A 611 6.20 10.77 -24.35
N LYS A 612 6.98 11.28 -23.38
CA LYS A 612 8.36 11.72 -23.62
C LYS A 612 9.30 10.52 -23.59
N VAL A 613 9.76 10.11 -24.76
CA VAL A 613 10.69 8.99 -24.90
C VAL A 613 12.12 9.50 -24.75
N ASP A 614 12.74 9.20 -23.62
CA ASP A 614 14.20 9.23 -23.49
C ASP A 614 14.75 7.92 -24.08
N LEU A 615 15.47 8.05 -25.20
CA LEU A 615 16.01 6.94 -25.97
C LEU A 615 17.06 6.15 -25.18
N ASP A 616 17.88 6.81 -24.37
CA ASP A 616 18.90 6.15 -23.55
C ASP A 616 18.25 5.35 -22.42
N ALA A 617 17.23 5.95 -21.79
CA ALA A 617 16.45 5.28 -20.76
C ALA A 617 15.65 4.09 -21.33
N GLN A 618 15.11 4.21 -22.54
CA GLN A 618 14.41 3.13 -23.25
C GLN A 618 15.37 1.98 -23.57
N ALA A 619 16.53 2.27 -24.18
CA ALA A 619 17.53 1.26 -24.51
C ALA A 619 18.01 0.49 -23.27
N LYS A 620 18.25 1.21 -22.16
CA LYS A 620 18.65 0.58 -20.89
C LYS A 620 17.57 -0.34 -20.32
N ARG A 621 16.29 0.05 -20.40
CA ARG A 621 15.16 -0.79 -19.96
C ARG A 621 15.04 -2.03 -20.84
N ARG A 622 15.08 -1.85 -22.16
CA ARG A 622 15.04 -2.95 -23.14
C ARG A 622 16.13 -3.97 -22.86
N ALA A 623 17.39 -3.53 -22.69
CA ALA A 623 18.51 -4.43 -22.36
C ALA A 623 18.32 -5.18 -21.03
N THR A 624 17.72 -4.53 -20.03
CA THR A 624 17.41 -5.16 -18.73
C THR A 624 16.34 -6.24 -18.89
N HIS A 625 15.25 -5.94 -19.60
CA HIS A 625 14.18 -6.91 -19.84
C HIS A 625 14.64 -8.04 -20.75
N GLU A 626 15.47 -7.77 -21.75
CA GLU A 626 16.09 -8.78 -22.60
C GLU A 626 16.85 -9.81 -21.76
N THR A 627 17.70 -9.34 -20.84
CA THR A 627 18.45 -10.21 -19.92
C THR A 627 17.50 -11.06 -19.06
N LEU A 628 16.49 -10.45 -18.45
CA LEU A 628 15.56 -11.12 -17.54
C LEU A 628 14.67 -12.15 -18.26
N TYR A 629 14.13 -11.79 -19.43
CA TYR A 629 13.26 -12.66 -20.20
C TYR A 629 14.04 -13.81 -20.83
N ARG A 630 15.27 -13.57 -21.31
CA ARG A 630 16.18 -14.60 -21.79
C ARG A 630 16.43 -15.66 -20.71
N GLU A 631 16.78 -15.25 -19.50
CA GLU A 631 17.03 -16.16 -18.38
C GLU A 631 15.83 -17.08 -18.09
N VAL A 632 14.60 -16.52 -18.10
CA VAL A 632 13.36 -17.30 -17.92
C VAL A 632 13.16 -18.30 -19.06
N LEU A 633 13.36 -17.87 -20.31
CA LEU A 633 13.13 -18.69 -21.50
C LEU A 633 14.17 -19.81 -21.62
N GLU A 634 15.44 -19.54 -21.33
CA GLU A 634 16.52 -20.54 -21.40
C GLU A 634 16.36 -21.62 -20.34
N GLU A 635 16.04 -21.23 -19.09
CA GLU A 635 15.97 -22.18 -17.98
C GLU A 635 14.61 -22.88 -17.84
N LYS A 636 13.55 -22.35 -18.49
CA LYS A 636 12.18 -22.92 -18.52
C LYS A 636 11.69 -23.41 -17.14
N PRO A 637 11.76 -22.60 -16.06
CA PRO A 637 11.55 -23.08 -14.70
C PRO A 637 10.14 -23.61 -14.42
N TRP A 638 9.14 -23.25 -15.25
CA TRP A 638 7.79 -23.80 -15.17
C TRP A 638 7.68 -25.24 -15.70
N LYS A 639 8.58 -25.68 -16.60
CA LYS A 639 8.60 -27.06 -17.10
C LYS A 639 9.19 -28.05 -16.08
N VAL A 640 10.00 -27.56 -15.14
CA VAL A 640 10.66 -28.36 -14.10
C VAL A 640 9.81 -28.42 -12.82
N CYS A 641 8.88 -27.48 -12.63
CA CYS A 641 8.04 -27.46 -11.45
C CYS A 641 6.95 -28.54 -11.51
N ASP A 642 6.77 -29.24 -10.39
CA ASP A 642 5.81 -30.32 -10.21
C ASP A 642 4.42 -29.86 -9.70
N CYS A 643 4.21 -28.56 -9.55
CA CYS A 643 2.95 -28.06 -9.01
C CYS A 643 1.82 -28.15 -10.05
N ALA A 644 0.59 -28.39 -9.59
CA ALA A 644 -0.59 -28.54 -10.44
C ALA A 644 -0.78 -27.38 -11.43
N ILE A 645 -0.48 -26.14 -11.00
CA ILE A 645 -0.61 -24.94 -11.83
C ILE A 645 0.38 -24.97 -13.01
N CYS A 646 1.66 -25.23 -12.75
CA CYS A 646 2.67 -25.25 -13.81
C CYS A 646 2.44 -26.39 -14.80
N GLN A 647 1.97 -27.54 -14.29
CA GLN A 647 1.61 -28.70 -15.12
C GLN A 647 0.38 -28.44 -16.00
N ASP A 648 -0.61 -27.71 -15.48
CA ASP A 648 -1.85 -27.40 -16.19
C ASP A 648 -1.67 -26.27 -17.23
N VAL A 649 -1.20 -25.09 -16.80
CA VAL A 649 -1.20 -23.89 -17.66
C VAL A 649 0.12 -23.62 -18.38
N GLY A 650 1.19 -24.37 -18.05
CA GLY A 650 2.50 -24.25 -18.70
C GLY A 650 3.06 -22.84 -18.64
N ILE A 651 3.54 -22.32 -19.78
CA ILE A 651 4.16 -20.99 -19.87
C ILE A 651 3.23 -19.84 -19.44
N GLU A 652 1.91 -20.04 -19.45
CA GLU A 652 0.94 -19.00 -19.07
C GLU A 652 1.17 -18.51 -17.62
N VAL A 653 1.75 -19.34 -16.75
CA VAL A 653 2.09 -18.97 -15.37
C VAL A 653 3.18 -17.88 -15.31
N VAL A 654 4.13 -17.85 -16.24
CA VAL A 654 5.23 -16.86 -16.27
C VAL A 654 4.88 -15.61 -17.09
N ILE A 655 3.69 -15.55 -17.68
CA ILE A 655 3.22 -14.34 -18.39
C ILE A 655 2.56 -13.38 -17.39
N PHE A 656 3.04 -12.15 -17.34
CA PHE A 656 2.43 -11.06 -16.56
C PHE A 656 1.28 -10.45 -17.37
N ARG A 657 0.06 -10.93 -17.12
CA ARG A 657 -1.14 -10.52 -17.85
C ARG A 657 -2.42 -10.95 -17.13
N ASN A 658 -3.30 -9.98 -16.83
CA ASN A 658 -4.60 -10.20 -16.18
C ASN A 658 -4.53 -10.90 -14.81
N ASN A 659 -5.64 -10.84 -14.08
CA ASN A 659 -5.70 -11.34 -12.70
C ASN A 659 -5.53 -12.87 -12.62
N ASN A 660 -6.14 -13.64 -13.53
CA ASN A 660 -6.14 -15.10 -13.47
C ASN A 660 -4.73 -15.72 -13.59
N ARG A 661 -3.86 -15.23 -14.49
CA ARG A 661 -2.45 -15.69 -14.55
C ARG A 661 -1.66 -15.22 -13.34
N ASN A 662 -1.81 -13.94 -12.99
CA ASN A 662 -1.03 -13.33 -11.91
C ASN A 662 -1.32 -13.99 -10.55
N ARG A 663 -2.58 -14.27 -10.23
CA ARG A 663 -2.97 -14.97 -9.00
C ARG A 663 -2.56 -16.43 -9.00
N ARG A 664 -2.71 -17.16 -10.11
CA ARG A 664 -2.17 -18.53 -10.24
C ARG A 664 -0.65 -18.59 -10.01
N ARG A 665 0.11 -17.62 -10.55
CA ARG A 665 1.55 -17.48 -10.23
C ARG A 665 1.78 -17.18 -8.74
N GLY A 666 0.92 -16.39 -8.11
CA GLY A 666 0.93 -16.19 -6.66
C GLY A 666 0.71 -17.48 -5.87
N PHE A 667 -0.26 -18.30 -6.26
CA PHE A 667 -0.55 -19.59 -5.64
C PHE A 667 0.63 -20.57 -5.79
N HIS A 668 1.25 -20.59 -6.97
CA HIS A 668 2.50 -21.30 -7.22
C HIS A 668 3.63 -20.82 -6.29
N ASN A 669 3.82 -19.50 -6.15
CA ASN A 669 4.87 -18.97 -5.26
C ASN A 669 4.63 -19.35 -3.80
N THR A 670 3.39 -19.35 -3.34
CA THR A 670 3.01 -19.83 -2.00
C THR A 670 3.28 -21.33 -1.85
N TYR A 671 2.96 -22.15 -2.87
CA TYR A 671 3.31 -23.57 -2.88
C TYR A 671 4.82 -23.80 -2.76
N VAL A 672 5.63 -23.09 -3.56
CA VAL A 672 7.09 -23.18 -3.50
C VAL A 672 7.62 -22.74 -2.13
N PHE A 673 7.12 -21.64 -1.59
CA PHE A 673 7.50 -21.18 -0.25
C PHE A 673 7.20 -22.24 0.80
N TYR A 674 5.98 -22.78 0.81
CA TYR A 674 5.53 -23.75 1.79
C TYR A 674 6.27 -25.08 1.69
N LYS A 675 6.55 -25.58 0.48
CA LYS A 675 7.38 -26.78 0.29
C LYS A 675 8.79 -26.58 0.84
N ARG A 676 9.40 -25.42 0.60
CA ARG A 676 10.72 -25.08 1.16
C ARG A 676 10.68 -24.95 2.68
N PHE A 677 9.64 -24.31 3.22
CA PHE A 677 9.39 -24.19 4.66
C PHE A 677 9.30 -25.56 5.33
N GLN A 678 8.46 -26.46 4.79
CA GLN A 678 8.30 -27.83 5.31
C GLN A 678 9.59 -28.66 5.18
N SER A 679 10.32 -28.54 4.06
CA SER A 679 11.62 -29.22 3.90
C SER A 679 12.62 -28.76 4.96
N LEU A 680 12.71 -27.45 5.18
CA LEU A 680 13.61 -26.87 6.17
C LEU A 680 13.28 -27.33 7.59
N LEU A 681 12.00 -27.33 7.97
CA LEU A 681 11.57 -27.82 9.28
C LEU A 681 11.92 -29.29 9.50
N LYS A 682 11.74 -30.15 8.48
CA LYS A 682 12.12 -31.57 8.56
C LYS A 682 13.61 -31.76 8.82
N HIS A 683 14.47 -30.99 8.15
CA HIS A 683 15.92 -31.03 8.38
C HIS A 683 16.28 -30.61 9.81
N LEU A 684 15.64 -29.57 10.34
CA LEU A 684 15.85 -29.09 11.72
C LEU A 684 15.36 -30.06 12.80
N THR A 685 14.48 -31.01 12.48
CA THR A 685 13.94 -32.00 13.44
C THR A 685 14.62 -33.36 13.39
N THR A 686 15.54 -33.62 12.46
CA THR A 686 16.15 -34.96 12.31
C THR A 686 17.41 -35.07 13.19
N PRO A 687 17.53 -36.07 14.08
CA PRO A 687 18.64 -36.17 15.05
C PRO A 687 20.05 -36.27 14.44
N THR A 688 20.17 -36.70 13.18
CA THR A 688 21.46 -36.84 12.49
C THR A 688 22.13 -35.50 12.13
N ALA A 689 21.37 -34.43 11.96
CA ALA A 689 21.94 -33.12 11.61
C ALA A 689 22.71 -32.47 12.78
N GLN A 690 22.25 -32.67 14.01
CA GLN A 690 22.97 -32.20 15.21
C GLN A 690 24.30 -32.94 15.42
N ALA A 691 24.40 -34.19 14.97
CA ALA A 691 25.63 -34.97 15.06
C ALA A 691 26.63 -34.65 13.93
N GLU A 692 26.15 -34.35 12.72
CA GLU A 692 27.01 -34.00 11.58
C GLU A 692 27.58 -32.57 11.69
N ASP A 693 26.82 -31.61 12.24
CA ASP A 693 27.35 -30.26 12.51
C ASP A 693 28.38 -30.27 13.65
N GLU A 694 28.19 -31.08 14.71
CA GLU A 694 29.20 -31.25 15.77
C GLU A 694 30.48 -31.96 15.28
N LEU A 695 30.36 -32.89 14.31
CA LEU A 695 31.51 -33.55 13.68
C LEU A 695 32.28 -32.62 12.74
N ALA A 696 31.56 -31.80 11.95
CA ALA A 696 32.17 -30.81 11.07
C ALA A 696 32.92 -29.71 11.84
N GLU A 697 32.38 -29.22 12.96
CA GLU A 697 33.06 -28.23 13.82
C GLU A 697 34.28 -28.80 14.55
N ARG A 698 34.25 -30.09 14.96
CA ARG A 698 35.40 -30.76 15.57
C ARG A 698 36.53 -31.02 14.58
N GLU A 699 36.22 -31.42 13.34
CA GLU A 699 37.23 -31.60 12.28
C GLU A 699 37.85 -30.26 11.84
N PHE A 700 37.07 -29.16 11.82
CA PHE A 700 37.58 -27.84 11.49
C PHE A 700 38.48 -27.26 12.60
N SER A 701 38.09 -27.44 13.87
CA SER A 701 38.88 -27.02 15.05
C SER A 701 40.17 -27.83 15.23
N GLY A 702 40.13 -29.14 14.95
CA GLY A 702 41.28 -30.04 15.01
C GLY A 702 42.35 -29.70 13.96
N ASN A 703 41.93 -29.42 12.73
CA ASN A 703 42.84 -29.04 11.64
C ASN A 703 43.49 -27.66 11.85
N LEU A 704 42.79 -26.70 12.47
CA LEU A 704 43.34 -25.38 12.76
C LEU A 704 44.42 -25.42 13.85
N LYS A 705 44.29 -26.30 14.86
CA LYS A 705 45.31 -26.50 15.90
C LYS A 705 46.55 -27.24 15.37
N GLN A 706 46.40 -28.13 14.40
CA GLN A 706 47.54 -28.81 13.76
C GLN A 706 48.32 -27.90 12.81
N LEU A 707 47.67 -26.95 12.12
CA LEU A 707 48.35 -25.98 11.26
C LEU A 707 49.12 -24.89 12.01
N LEU A 708 48.76 -24.61 13.27
CA LEU A 708 49.39 -23.58 14.11
C LEU A 708 50.50 -24.11 15.03
N ALA A 709 50.80 -25.42 14.99
CA ALA A 709 51.71 -26.09 15.91
C ALA A 709 52.90 -26.81 15.24
N GLN A 710 53.28 -26.43 14.02
CA GLN A 710 54.56 -26.84 13.44
C GLN A 710 55.56 -25.67 13.50
N PRO A 711 56.79 -25.89 14.02
CA PRO A 711 57.73 -24.82 14.37
C PRO A 711 58.32 -24.07 13.19
#